data_AF-A0A1F1VVJ8-F1
#
_entry.id   AF-A0A1F1VVJ8-F1
#
_cell.length_a   1.000
_cell.length_b   1.000
_cell.length_c   1.000
_cell.angle_alpha   90.00
_cell.angle_beta   90.00
_cell.angle_gamma   90.00
#
_symmetry.space_group_name_H-M   'P 1'
#
loop_
_entity.id
_entity.type
_entity.pdbx_description
1 polymer ?
#
loop_
_entity_poly.entity_id
_entity_poly.type
_entity_poly.pdbx_seq_one_letter_code
_entity_poly.pdbx_strand_id
1 'polypeptide(L)'
;MAAPNTMGVPVAAGSAPGAPAPQAQGGFVQPGQAAQASPLAQTFTAWFRGPGLTSTALSLAIVLGSAAISAILTMVAMSTTDSTKTFPTTFSTLPLLMGWSLGGQFVMSGSNSYETITLTFTLLPMGALTAAGIGVFWLARRRAAVDGSAAPLVPTLARAGAEALAVALVACLVTAPFSMTATMMGLKVMTVSSSALMTILLVTVVVFVALVVARSGGALIERLPRPVVQLGRELGALSTALGVVLGVFVVLAYIVAALTQGWNLASILLLPVFLPNLVLLALGMGSLGGITLDKSEAAAALAYFLPSLGGEEGGDAYAWTWFGSWSILLFAAMIVAIAAAALRVGVRRARTGRTEWQRVWQLPLVSLVLGAIVFYGLLPLRFSGADTPMRSSGGGAGHYMSLSMQPNALTFFLLGVVVAIISVLAELLPLWVYSSFPAVLQLAGGKKASAAWRAGTSGVSSTSSAQQWAYSTDPATGASIATDPATGAVFSMDPATGQWVETTPASQAPAPGPGGAAAGATAAGDLPEPAPMSAASRKKVILGLSAFGVVVALVVAGVVGLNVVNGMRGPEKAVESYLTLLSEGKASEATKMVDPGVPNDQRKLLTDDALKAAKARIKVTKIDKPTISGDTATIKAHLSLDGKAFEYDFTASKSSGSFGLDSWKVDKPLVVSADFSSSSLPGLKVAGVAIDLAKEKDGWSGSRTSTQFAYPGVYPVSAPDSVSKYLSAKETSFTLIPSGKGAASEAESVGTQKVDATPTDELKTKALEKVKEQTKTCATVPTNSDKTCPYQTSSDMTSLSVEKDATKVEFSEDSNDLSFTSDEISISGSPKPTAFDKNPSPRKAKFTFSGKVELPEGDGEPTITIESSSSVF
;
A
#
# COMPACT_ATOMS: atom_id res chain seq x y z
N MET A 1 85.06 -46.15 14.03
CA MET A 1 84.32 -47.27 14.64
C MET A 1 83.16 -47.62 13.73
N ALA A 2 83.11 -48.90 13.33
CA ALA A 2 82.02 -49.63 12.65
C ALA A 2 81.45 -49.11 11.31
N ALA A 3 81.88 -49.76 10.22
CA ALA A 3 81.05 -50.13 9.05
C ALA A 3 80.35 -51.50 9.32
N PRO A 4 79.58 -52.17 8.42
CA PRO A 4 79.31 -51.92 6.99
C PRO A 4 77.88 -52.26 6.48
N ASN A 5 77.61 -52.00 5.18
CA ASN A 5 76.97 -52.88 4.16
C ASN A 5 76.55 -52.01 2.94
N THR A 6 77.27 -51.87 1.81
CA THR A 6 77.60 -52.79 0.68
C THR A 6 76.38 -53.56 0.13
N MET A 7 76.11 -53.74 -1.17
CA MET A 7 76.66 -53.37 -2.50
C MET A 7 75.56 -53.80 -3.51
N GLY A 8 75.38 -53.18 -4.68
CA GLY A 8 76.18 -53.50 -5.87
C GLY A 8 75.54 -53.04 -7.20
N VAL A 9 76.43 -52.54 -8.07
CA VAL A 9 76.39 -52.37 -9.54
C VAL A 9 77.15 -53.60 -10.11
N PRO A 10 76.99 -54.19 -11.34
CA PRO A 10 77.19 -53.58 -12.69
C PRO A 10 76.33 -54.25 -13.81
N VAL A 11 76.33 -53.93 -15.12
CA VAL A 11 77.39 -53.72 -16.13
C VAL A 11 76.78 -52.96 -17.34
N ALA A 12 77.56 -52.08 -17.97
CA ALA A 12 77.25 -51.42 -19.23
C ALA A 12 78.21 -51.89 -20.34
N ALA A 13 77.72 -52.09 -21.56
CA ALA A 13 78.54 -52.27 -22.77
C ALA A 13 77.78 -51.88 -24.05
N GLY A 14 78.47 -51.14 -24.94
CA GLY A 14 78.20 -51.11 -26.38
C GLY A 14 77.65 -49.81 -26.96
N SER A 15 78.52 -48.92 -27.43
CA SER A 15 78.17 -47.77 -28.27
C SER A 15 78.70 -47.95 -29.69
N ALA A 16 77.81 -47.91 -30.69
CA ALA A 16 78.11 -47.90 -32.12
C ALA A 16 77.12 -46.97 -32.87
N PRO A 17 77.46 -46.40 -34.04
CA PRO A 17 77.23 -44.98 -34.32
C PRO A 17 76.33 -44.65 -35.52
N GLY A 18 75.77 -43.43 -35.54
CA GLY A 18 75.63 -42.64 -36.78
C GLY A 18 74.21 -42.31 -37.29
N ALA A 19 73.90 -41.01 -37.24
CA ALA A 19 72.90 -40.24 -38.03
C ALA A 19 71.41 -40.30 -37.64
N PRO A 20 70.63 -39.26 -37.96
CA PRO A 20 70.80 -37.84 -37.66
C PRO A 20 69.64 -37.32 -36.76
N ALA A 21 69.75 -36.07 -36.30
CA ALA A 21 68.71 -35.36 -35.56
C ALA A 21 67.33 -35.50 -36.23
N PRO A 22 66.20 -35.56 -35.49
CA PRO A 22 64.89 -35.40 -36.11
C PRO A 22 64.80 -33.97 -36.65
N GLN A 23 65.13 -33.82 -37.93
CA GLN A 23 64.69 -32.70 -38.73
C GLN A 23 63.18 -32.57 -38.57
N ALA A 24 62.72 -31.33 -38.53
CA ALA A 24 61.37 -30.98 -38.91
C ALA A 24 61.05 -31.64 -40.27
N GLN A 25 60.37 -32.78 -40.24
CA GLN A 25 59.47 -33.19 -41.32
C GLN A 25 58.20 -32.36 -41.06
N GLY A 26 57.97 -31.23 -41.73
CA GLY A 26 58.10 -31.15 -43.18
C GLY A 26 57.11 -32.13 -43.82
N GLY A 27 55.88 -32.16 -43.30
CA GLY A 27 54.77 -32.75 -44.02
C GLY A 27 54.61 -31.99 -45.32
N PHE A 28 54.93 -32.65 -46.43
CA PHE A 28 54.59 -32.19 -47.77
C PHE A 28 53.09 -31.94 -47.80
N VAL A 29 52.70 -30.66 -47.74
CA VAL A 29 51.38 -30.23 -48.18
C VAL A 29 51.33 -30.52 -49.67
N GLN A 30 50.49 -31.47 -50.05
CA GLN A 30 50.09 -31.69 -51.43
C GLN A 30 49.64 -30.32 -51.98
N PRO A 31 50.21 -29.81 -53.09
CA PRO A 31 49.85 -28.48 -53.59
C PRO A 31 48.39 -28.51 -54.04
N GLY A 32 47.49 -28.04 -53.17
CA GLY A 32 46.04 -28.06 -53.40
C GLY A 32 45.16 -28.15 -52.14
N GLN A 33 45.66 -28.60 -50.98
CA GLN A 33 44.86 -28.61 -49.76
C GLN A 33 45.12 -27.36 -48.92
N ALA A 34 44.26 -26.35 -49.09
CA ALA A 34 44.20 -25.21 -48.19
C ALA A 34 44.00 -25.72 -46.75
N ALA A 35 44.83 -25.25 -45.82
CA ALA A 35 44.67 -25.55 -44.40
C ALA A 35 43.22 -25.21 -43.97
N GLN A 36 42.45 -26.21 -43.53
CA GLN A 36 41.09 -25.98 -43.05
C GLN A 36 41.14 -25.00 -41.88
N ALA A 37 40.56 -23.81 -42.07
CA ALA A 37 40.51 -22.78 -41.04
C ALA A 37 39.84 -23.36 -39.77
N SER A 38 40.36 -23.00 -38.59
CA SER A 38 39.79 -23.47 -37.33
C SER A 38 38.29 -23.12 -37.22
N PRO A 39 37.45 -23.92 -36.52
CA PRO A 39 36.03 -23.64 -36.39
C PRO A 39 35.73 -22.23 -35.85
N LEU A 40 36.62 -21.71 -34.99
CA LEU A 40 36.55 -20.35 -34.50
C LEU A 40 36.83 -19.34 -35.63
N ALA A 41 37.91 -19.50 -36.39
CA ALA A 41 38.21 -18.64 -37.54
C ALA A 41 37.08 -18.66 -38.59
N GLN A 42 36.44 -19.82 -38.81
CA GLN A 42 35.29 -19.94 -39.70
C GLN A 42 34.08 -19.13 -39.20
N THR A 43 33.78 -19.14 -37.90
CA THR A 43 32.66 -18.33 -37.36
C THR A 43 32.91 -16.84 -37.44
N PHE A 44 34.13 -16.37 -37.17
CA PHE A 44 34.48 -14.96 -37.28
C PHE A 44 34.54 -14.49 -38.73
N THR A 45 35.08 -15.30 -39.65
CA THR A 45 35.02 -14.99 -41.09
C THR A 45 33.59 -14.95 -41.60
N ALA A 46 32.70 -15.82 -41.13
CA ALA A 46 31.28 -15.75 -41.44
C ALA A 46 30.58 -14.51 -40.84
N TRP A 47 31.02 -14.04 -39.67
CA TRP A 47 30.51 -12.82 -39.06
C TRP A 47 30.80 -11.58 -39.90
N PHE A 48 32.04 -11.44 -40.39
CA PHE A 48 32.46 -10.28 -41.21
C PHE A 48 31.97 -10.32 -42.67
N ARG A 49 31.25 -11.37 -43.08
CA ARG A 49 30.56 -11.39 -44.38
C ARG A 49 29.26 -10.57 -44.31
N GLY A 50 28.76 -10.15 -45.49
CA GLY A 50 27.52 -9.37 -45.62
C GLY A 50 26.36 -9.88 -44.75
N PRO A 51 25.99 -11.18 -44.80
CA PRO A 51 24.92 -11.71 -43.96
C PRO A 51 25.15 -11.55 -42.45
N GLY A 52 26.35 -11.89 -41.95
CA GLY A 52 26.70 -11.75 -40.53
C GLY A 52 26.68 -10.29 -40.04
N LEU A 53 27.18 -9.36 -40.85
CA LEU A 53 27.11 -7.92 -40.56
C LEU A 53 25.67 -7.43 -40.57
N THR A 54 24.84 -7.86 -41.53
CA THR A 54 23.42 -7.45 -41.57
C THR A 54 22.66 -7.90 -40.33
N SER A 55 22.95 -9.10 -39.80
CA SER A 55 22.29 -9.58 -38.59
C SER A 55 22.77 -8.90 -37.32
N THR A 56 24.03 -8.47 -37.28
CA THR A 56 24.54 -7.63 -36.19
C THR A 56 23.86 -6.25 -36.24
N ALA A 57 23.74 -5.65 -37.42
CA ALA A 57 23.06 -4.37 -37.62
C ALA A 57 21.56 -4.44 -37.28
N LEU A 58 20.87 -5.51 -37.66
CA LEU A 58 19.47 -5.74 -37.27
C LEU A 58 19.32 -5.98 -35.76
N SER A 59 20.27 -6.68 -35.13
CA SER A 59 20.27 -6.85 -33.66
C SER A 59 20.43 -5.50 -32.96
N LEU A 60 21.34 -4.64 -33.44
CA LEU A 60 21.49 -3.27 -32.97
C LEU A 60 20.21 -2.45 -33.17
N ALA A 61 19.56 -2.56 -34.34
CA ALA A 61 18.31 -1.85 -34.63
C ALA A 61 17.18 -2.28 -33.69
N ILE A 62 17.10 -3.57 -33.32
CA ILE A 62 16.14 -4.06 -32.33
C ILE A 62 16.43 -3.48 -30.94
N VAL A 63 17.69 -3.50 -30.50
CA VAL A 63 18.11 -2.95 -29.20
C VAL A 63 17.77 -1.46 -29.12
N LEU A 64 18.23 -0.66 -30.09
CA LEU A 64 17.95 0.78 -30.12
C LEU A 64 16.46 1.08 -30.32
N GLY A 65 15.76 0.31 -31.15
CA GLY A 65 14.31 0.47 -31.35
C GLY A 65 13.51 0.23 -30.09
N SER A 66 13.83 -0.83 -29.33
CA SER A 66 13.18 -1.12 -28.04
C SER A 66 13.45 -0.02 -27.00
N ALA A 67 14.70 0.49 -26.95
CA ALA A 67 15.09 1.60 -26.10
C ALA A 67 14.35 2.90 -26.50
N ALA A 68 14.25 3.18 -27.79
CA ALA A 68 13.57 4.37 -28.31
C ALA A 68 12.07 4.34 -27.98
N ILE A 69 11.39 3.20 -28.16
CA ILE A 69 9.98 3.05 -27.76
C ILE A 69 9.82 3.30 -26.26
N SER A 70 10.66 2.67 -25.43
CA SER A 70 10.63 2.87 -23.98
C SER A 70 10.88 4.33 -23.58
N ALA A 71 11.83 4.99 -24.23
CA ALA A 71 12.16 6.39 -24.02
C ALA A 71 11.01 7.32 -24.41
N ILE A 72 10.37 7.09 -25.56
CA ILE A 72 9.20 7.87 -26.02
C ILE A 72 8.03 7.70 -25.05
N LEU A 73 7.70 6.47 -24.66
CA LEU A 73 6.64 6.21 -23.70
C LEU A 73 6.90 6.91 -22.36
N THR A 74 8.14 6.86 -21.88
CA THR A 74 8.55 7.54 -20.65
C THR A 74 8.47 9.07 -20.79
N MET A 75 8.92 9.62 -21.92
CA MET A 75 8.88 11.05 -22.19
C MET A 75 7.44 11.58 -22.27
N VAL A 76 6.53 10.85 -22.91
CA VAL A 76 5.10 11.24 -22.98
C VAL A 76 4.43 11.16 -21.61
N ALA A 77 4.78 10.16 -20.80
CA ALA A 77 4.30 10.09 -19.42
C ALA A 77 4.87 11.24 -18.57
N MET A 78 6.12 11.64 -18.77
CA MET A 78 6.72 12.79 -18.07
C MET A 78 6.11 14.13 -18.51
N SER A 79 5.87 14.32 -19.82
CA SER A 79 5.38 15.60 -20.37
C SER A 79 3.96 15.95 -19.95
N THR A 80 3.19 14.96 -19.53
CA THR A 80 1.80 15.07 -19.10
C THR A 80 1.66 15.22 -17.58
N THR A 81 2.79 15.21 -16.86
CA THR A 81 2.84 15.48 -15.41
C THR A 81 3.50 16.83 -15.14
N ASP A 82 3.27 17.43 -13.96
CA ASP A 82 3.93 18.69 -13.54
C ASP A 82 5.47 18.59 -13.48
N SER A 83 6.03 17.40 -13.69
CA SER A 83 7.46 17.07 -13.77
C SER A 83 8.21 17.79 -14.89
N THR A 84 7.52 18.39 -15.87
CA THR A 84 8.13 19.20 -16.95
C THR A 84 8.93 20.40 -16.43
N LYS A 85 8.60 20.90 -15.23
CA LYS A 85 9.37 21.95 -14.54
C LYS A 85 10.72 21.46 -14.01
N THR A 86 10.84 20.15 -13.75
CA THR A 86 12.04 19.53 -13.17
C THR A 86 12.90 18.84 -14.23
N PHE A 87 12.27 18.27 -15.25
CA PHE A 87 12.92 17.58 -16.37
C PHE A 87 12.42 18.15 -17.71
N PRO A 88 13.11 19.15 -18.29
CA PRO A 88 12.70 19.73 -19.57
C PRO A 88 12.84 18.72 -20.72
N THR A 89 11.78 18.53 -21.50
CA THR A 89 11.76 17.64 -22.68
C THR A 89 12.51 18.28 -23.86
N THR A 90 13.84 18.20 -23.84
CA THR A 90 14.74 18.70 -24.91
C THR A 90 15.15 17.59 -25.87
N PHE A 91 15.78 17.92 -27.01
CA PHE A 91 16.32 16.92 -27.95
C PHE A 91 17.24 15.88 -27.26
N SER A 92 18.05 16.31 -26.29
CA SER A 92 18.96 15.44 -25.53
C SER A 92 18.26 14.45 -24.60
N THR A 93 16.97 14.66 -24.27
CA THR A 93 16.26 13.76 -23.33
C THR A 93 15.94 12.41 -23.92
N LEU A 94 15.70 12.30 -25.23
CA LEU A 94 15.35 11.02 -25.86
C LEU A 94 16.55 10.04 -25.83
N PRO A 95 17.75 10.39 -26.31
CA PRO A 95 18.91 9.50 -26.22
C PRO A 95 19.34 9.21 -24.76
N LEU A 96 19.16 10.18 -23.86
CA LEU A 96 19.41 10.01 -22.43
C LEU A 96 18.48 8.94 -21.81
N LEU A 97 17.17 9.02 -22.10
CA LEU A 97 16.19 8.03 -21.67
C LEU A 97 16.39 6.67 -22.34
N MET A 98 16.88 6.65 -23.59
CA MET A 98 17.30 5.40 -24.23
C MET A 98 18.46 4.76 -23.47
N GLY A 99 19.49 5.53 -23.13
CA GLY A 99 20.62 5.07 -22.30
C GLY A 99 20.16 4.56 -20.94
N TRP A 100 19.23 5.25 -20.29
CA TRP A 100 18.63 4.78 -19.05
C TRP A 100 17.79 3.52 -19.22
N SER A 101 17.05 3.38 -20.33
CA SER A 101 16.26 2.17 -20.58
C SER A 101 17.12 0.91 -20.78
N LEU A 102 18.35 1.09 -21.27
CA LEU A 102 19.31 0.01 -21.49
C LEU A 102 20.23 -0.22 -20.28
N GLY A 103 20.60 0.84 -19.55
CA GLY A 103 21.55 0.81 -18.45
C GLY A 103 20.93 0.83 -17.05
N GLY A 104 19.66 1.23 -16.91
CA GLY A 104 18.94 1.33 -15.64
C GLY A 104 19.49 2.35 -14.64
N GLN A 105 20.40 3.24 -15.07
CA GLN A 105 21.10 4.17 -14.17
C GLN A 105 21.21 5.57 -14.74
N PHE A 106 20.87 6.55 -13.89
CA PHE A 106 21.22 7.96 -14.07
C PHE A 106 22.34 8.34 -13.11
N VAL A 107 23.32 9.08 -13.62
CA VAL A 107 24.33 9.76 -12.84
C VAL A 107 23.99 11.24 -12.89
N MET A 108 23.85 11.85 -11.72
CA MET A 108 23.49 13.26 -11.56
C MET A 108 24.63 13.95 -10.81
N SER A 109 25.27 14.92 -11.44
CA SER A 109 26.40 15.65 -10.86
C SER A 109 26.05 17.12 -10.78
N GLY A 110 26.21 17.72 -9.61
CA GLY A 110 26.02 19.15 -9.39
C GLY A 110 27.09 19.70 -8.46
N SER A 111 27.38 20.99 -8.60
CA SER A 111 28.29 21.68 -7.68
C SER A 111 27.68 23.01 -7.23
N ASN A 112 28.00 23.40 -6.01
CA ASN A 112 27.78 24.74 -5.49
C ASN A 112 29.14 25.38 -5.12
N SER A 113 29.16 26.53 -4.46
CA SER A 113 30.41 27.23 -4.09
C SER A 113 31.23 26.52 -2.99
N TYR A 114 30.72 25.44 -2.38
CA TYR A 114 31.31 24.79 -1.21
C TYR A 114 31.54 23.27 -1.41
N GLU A 115 30.72 22.60 -2.22
CA GLU A 115 30.65 21.13 -2.36
C GLU A 115 30.33 20.67 -3.78
N THR A 116 30.85 19.49 -4.14
CA THR A 116 30.39 18.73 -5.32
C THR A 116 29.56 17.54 -4.84
N ILE A 117 28.37 17.40 -5.40
CA ILE A 117 27.42 16.33 -5.07
C ILE A 117 27.27 15.45 -6.30
N THR A 118 27.61 14.17 -6.15
CA THR A 118 27.34 13.13 -7.17
C THR A 118 26.30 12.18 -6.64
N LEU A 119 25.19 12.04 -7.38
CA LEU A 119 24.08 11.16 -7.08
C LEU A 119 23.95 10.12 -8.18
N THR A 120 23.61 8.89 -7.80
CA THR A 120 23.31 7.79 -8.70
C THR A 120 21.92 7.29 -8.39
N PHE A 121 21.04 7.34 -9.39
CA PHE A 121 19.73 6.71 -9.35
C PHE A 121 19.76 5.44 -10.18
N THR A 122 19.46 4.30 -9.55
CA THR A 122 19.33 3.00 -10.19
C THR A 122 17.89 2.52 -10.10
N LEU A 123 17.28 2.32 -11.26
CA LEU A 123 16.03 1.61 -11.43
C LEU A 123 16.08 1.00 -12.82
N LEU A 124 15.97 -0.32 -12.92
CA LEU A 124 16.11 -1.04 -14.17
C LEU A 124 14.75 -1.20 -14.87
N PRO A 125 14.40 -0.40 -15.90
CA PRO A 125 13.17 -0.60 -16.67
C PRO A 125 13.30 -1.85 -17.54
N MET A 126 12.75 -2.97 -17.07
CA MET A 126 12.94 -4.27 -17.71
C MET A 126 12.20 -4.40 -19.04
N GLY A 127 11.22 -3.55 -19.35
CA GLY A 127 10.43 -3.60 -20.58
C GLY A 127 11.29 -3.53 -21.85
N ALA A 128 12.22 -2.58 -21.92
CA ALA A 128 13.11 -2.41 -23.07
C ALA A 128 14.04 -3.61 -23.24
N LEU A 129 14.70 -4.05 -22.15
CA LEU A 129 15.64 -5.17 -22.18
C LEU A 129 14.96 -6.51 -22.52
N THR A 130 13.77 -6.76 -21.99
CA THR A 130 13.00 -7.96 -22.32
C THR A 130 12.54 -7.96 -23.78
N ALA A 131 12.07 -6.82 -24.30
CA ALA A 131 11.73 -6.66 -25.71
C ALA A 131 12.95 -6.86 -26.62
N ALA A 132 14.10 -6.26 -26.28
CA ALA A 132 15.36 -6.43 -27.00
C ALA A 132 15.79 -7.90 -27.04
N GLY A 133 15.81 -8.59 -25.89
CA GLY A 133 16.19 -9.99 -25.79
C GLY A 133 15.29 -10.91 -26.61
N ILE A 134 13.96 -10.73 -26.54
CA ILE A 134 12.99 -11.51 -27.34
C ILE A 134 13.18 -11.24 -28.84
N GLY A 135 13.32 -9.98 -29.24
CA GLY A 135 13.51 -9.59 -30.63
C GLY A 135 14.80 -10.16 -31.22
N VAL A 136 15.92 -10.02 -30.52
CA VAL A 136 17.22 -10.58 -30.92
C VAL A 136 17.17 -12.10 -30.97
N PHE A 137 16.56 -12.76 -29.99
CA PHE A 137 16.40 -14.21 -29.98
C PHE A 137 15.64 -14.69 -31.23
N TRP A 138 14.53 -14.05 -31.55
CA TRP A 138 13.69 -14.42 -32.69
C TRP A 138 14.40 -14.17 -34.03
N LEU A 139 15.06 -13.02 -34.16
CA LEU A 139 15.87 -12.67 -35.32
C LEU A 139 17.00 -13.69 -35.53
N ALA A 140 17.80 -13.94 -34.50
CA ALA A 140 18.94 -14.84 -34.56
C ALA A 140 18.50 -16.27 -34.88
N ARG A 141 17.37 -16.73 -34.34
CA ARG A 141 16.82 -18.06 -34.64
C ARG A 141 16.39 -18.20 -36.10
N ARG A 142 15.81 -17.14 -36.69
CA ARG A 142 15.40 -17.13 -38.10
C ARG A 142 16.58 -17.05 -39.06
N ARG A 143 17.63 -16.33 -38.69
CA ARG A 143 18.78 -16.07 -39.56
C ARG A 143 19.99 -16.96 -39.32
N ALA A 144 19.96 -17.86 -38.33
CA ALA A 144 21.08 -18.74 -38.01
C ALA A 144 21.63 -19.51 -39.23
N ALA A 145 20.75 -19.96 -40.13
CA ALA A 145 21.11 -20.65 -41.36
C ALA A 145 21.72 -19.73 -42.44
N VAL A 146 21.31 -18.45 -42.47
CA VAL A 146 21.73 -17.47 -43.47
C VAL A 146 23.10 -16.87 -43.13
N ASP A 147 23.38 -16.67 -41.83
CA ASP A 147 24.58 -15.94 -41.39
C ASP A 147 25.76 -16.85 -41.02
N GLY A 148 25.67 -18.13 -41.39
CA GLY A 148 26.69 -19.15 -41.08
C GLY A 148 26.96 -19.28 -39.58
N SER A 149 25.94 -19.06 -38.75
CA SER A 149 26.07 -19.06 -37.28
C SER A 149 25.95 -20.46 -36.67
N ALA A 150 25.61 -21.46 -37.50
CA ALA A 150 25.61 -22.87 -37.13
C ALA A 150 27.06 -23.35 -37.01
N ALA A 151 27.55 -23.43 -35.78
CA ALA A 151 28.89 -23.86 -35.47
C ALA A 151 28.89 -24.69 -34.17
N PRO A 152 29.99 -25.40 -33.86
CA PRO A 152 30.17 -26.03 -32.57
C PRO A 152 30.04 -25.00 -31.44
N LEU A 153 29.62 -25.47 -30.27
CA LEU A 153 29.22 -24.62 -29.14
C LEU A 153 30.26 -23.55 -28.76
N VAL A 154 31.55 -23.89 -28.70
CA VAL A 154 32.62 -22.97 -28.29
C VAL A 154 32.79 -21.79 -29.29
N PRO A 155 32.96 -22.03 -30.61
CA PRO A 155 32.90 -20.98 -31.62
C PRO A 155 31.63 -20.10 -31.56
N THR A 156 30.45 -20.70 -31.33
CA THR A 156 29.20 -19.95 -31.24
C THR A 156 29.18 -19.03 -30.02
N LEU A 157 29.70 -19.47 -28.86
CA LEU A 157 29.83 -18.64 -27.67
C LEU A 157 30.78 -17.46 -27.92
N ALA A 158 31.95 -17.72 -28.51
CA ALA A 158 32.94 -16.67 -28.79
C ALA A 158 32.37 -15.60 -29.76
N ARG A 159 31.71 -16.05 -30.84
CA ARG A 159 31.05 -15.16 -31.80
C ARG A 159 29.90 -14.38 -31.15
N ALA A 160 29.04 -15.05 -30.37
CA ALA A 160 27.94 -14.39 -29.68
C ALA A 160 28.44 -13.33 -28.69
N GLY A 161 29.55 -13.59 -27.99
CA GLY A 161 30.18 -12.62 -27.08
C GLY A 161 30.69 -11.39 -27.82
N ALA A 162 31.39 -11.60 -28.94
CA ALA A 162 31.91 -10.51 -29.76
C ALA A 162 30.79 -9.67 -30.41
N GLU A 163 29.77 -10.33 -30.95
CA GLU A 163 28.59 -9.65 -31.51
C GLU A 163 27.84 -8.84 -30.43
N ALA A 164 27.62 -9.42 -29.26
CA ALA A 164 26.93 -8.75 -28.15
C ALA A 164 27.70 -7.52 -27.66
N LEU A 165 29.03 -7.64 -27.50
CA LEU A 165 29.88 -6.51 -27.12
C LEU A 165 29.88 -5.42 -28.19
N ALA A 166 29.95 -5.77 -29.48
CA ALA A 166 29.88 -4.80 -30.57
C ALA A 166 28.54 -4.04 -30.57
N VAL A 167 27.42 -4.74 -30.42
CA VAL A 167 26.08 -4.13 -30.29
C VAL A 167 26.02 -3.20 -29.08
N ALA A 168 26.55 -3.63 -27.93
CA ALA A 168 26.55 -2.86 -26.70
C ALA A 168 27.40 -1.58 -26.79
N LEU A 169 28.59 -1.65 -27.41
CA LEU A 169 29.45 -0.49 -27.61
C LEU A 169 28.81 0.54 -28.54
N VAL A 170 28.20 0.10 -29.64
CA VAL A 170 27.51 1.02 -30.56
C VAL A 170 26.27 1.62 -29.91
N ALA A 171 25.47 0.82 -29.17
CA ALA A 171 24.33 1.34 -28.43
C ALA A 171 24.75 2.37 -27.37
N CYS A 172 25.87 2.14 -26.67
CA CYS A 172 26.46 3.08 -25.74
C CYS A 172 26.92 4.37 -26.44
N LEU A 173 27.58 4.28 -27.61
CA LEU A 173 28.01 5.46 -28.38
C LEU A 173 26.84 6.35 -28.82
N VAL A 174 25.68 5.75 -29.10
CA VAL A 174 24.46 6.47 -29.50
C VAL A 174 23.78 7.16 -28.30
N THR A 175 23.99 6.69 -27.07
CA THR A 175 23.21 7.11 -25.89
C THR A 175 24.02 7.90 -24.85
N ALA A 176 25.28 7.52 -24.63
CA ALA A 176 26.15 8.11 -23.61
C ALA A 176 26.55 9.59 -23.79
N PRO A 177 26.70 10.15 -25.02
CA PRO A 177 27.13 11.54 -25.18
C PRO A 177 26.10 12.57 -24.66
N PHE A 178 24.86 12.14 -24.50
CA PHE A 178 23.75 13.02 -24.19
C PHE A 178 23.62 13.19 -22.68
N SER A 179 23.58 14.45 -22.25
CA SER A 179 23.26 14.85 -20.89
C SER A 179 22.22 15.96 -20.93
N MET A 180 21.54 16.15 -19.82
CA MET A 180 20.61 17.27 -19.63
C MET A 180 20.97 18.06 -18.38
N THR A 181 20.70 19.36 -18.41
CA THR A 181 20.79 20.20 -17.23
C THR A 181 19.42 20.30 -16.58
N ALA A 182 19.33 20.02 -15.29
CA ALA A 182 18.14 20.16 -14.49
C ALA A 182 18.42 21.03 -13.26
N THR A 183 17.40 21.71 -12.75
CA THR A 183 17.45 22.40 -11.45
C THR A 183 16.76 21.52 -10.42
N MET A 184 17.54 20.94 -9.51
CA MET A 184 17.04 20.09 -8.42
C MET A 184 17.81 20.40 -7.12
N MET A 185 17.17 20.16 -5.96
CA MET A 185 17.80 20.29 -4.63
C MET A 185 18.42 21.68 -4.31
N GLY A 186 17.85 22.77 -4.84
CA GLY A 186 18.39 24.13 -4.62
C GLY A 186 19.70 24.42 -5.36
N LEU A 187 20.22 23.48 -6.15
CA LEU A 187 21.41 23.63 -6.97
C LEU A 187 21.06 24.29 -8.32
N LYS A 188 21.87 25.28 -8.71
CA LYS A 188 21.61 26.14 -9.88
C LYS A 188 21.80 25.40 -11.22
N VAL A 189 22.63 24.36 -11.27
CA VAL A 189 22.95 23.56 -12.47
C VAL A 189 23.32 22.13 -12.02
N MET A 190 22.49 21.12 -12.33
CA MET A 190 22.81 19.70 -12.17
C MET A 190 22.82 19.02 -13.53
N THR A 191 23.90 18.32 -13.89
CA THR A 191 24.00 17.54 -15.12
C THR A 191 23.53 16.11 -14.86
N VAL A 192 22.62 15.61 -15.69
CA VAL A 192 22.09 14.24 -15.64
C VAL A 192 22.55 13.51 -16.89
N SER A 193 23.25 12.38 -16.72
CA SER A 193 23.72 11.50 -17.79
C SER A 193 23.34 10.04 -17.51
N SER A 194 23.34 9.19 -18.54
CA SER A 194 23.12 7.75 -18.39
C SER A 194 24.44 7.03 -18.13
N SER A 195 24.41 5.92 -17.39
CA SER A 195 25.61 5.11 -17.12
C SER A 195 26.04 4.33 -18.35
N ALA A 196 27.16 4.74 -18.96
CA ALA A 196 27.79 4.04 -20.08
C ALA A 196 28.18 2.59 -19.71
N LEU A 197 28.76 2.39 -18.53
CA LEU A 197 29.22 1.08 -18.07
C LEU A 197 28.05 0.10 -17.92
N MET A 198 26.95 0.52 -17.28
CA MET A 198 25.79 -0.36 -17.11
C MET A 198 25.09 -0.65 -18.42
N THR A 199 25.04 0.32 -19.34
CA THR A 199 24.50 0.12 -20.69
C THR A 199 25.30 -0.95 -21.42
N ILE A 200 26.64 -0.88 -21.39
CA ILE A 200 27.51 -1.89 -22.01
C ILE A 200 27.28 -3.26 -21.36
N LEU A 201 27.27 -3.33 -20.03
CA LEU A 201 27.14 -4.60 -19.30
C LEU A 201 25.79 -5.28 -19.59
N LEU A 202 24.68 -4.56 -19.41
CA LEU A 202 23.34 -5.13 -19.53
C LEU A 202 22.99 -5.50 -20.97
N VAL A 203 23.31 -4.66 -21.95
CA VAL A 203 23.10 -4.98 -23.36
C VAL A 203 23.94 -6.18 -23.77
N THR A 204 25.20 -6.25 -23.34
CA THR A 204 26.06 -7.41 -23.62
C THR A 204 25.43 -8.69 -23.06
N VAL A 205 25.02 -8.71 -21.79
CA VAL A 205 24.40 -9.89 -21.17
C VAL A 205 23.12 -10.30 -21.89
N VAL A 206 22.21 -9.36 -22.15
CA VAL A 206 20.90 -9.65 -22.76
C VAL A 206 21.06 -10.16 -24.19
N VAL A 207 21.86 -9.48 -25.01
CA VAL A 207 22.10 -9.88 -26.41
C VAL A 207 22.86 -11.21 -26.45
N PHE A 208 23.88 -11.39 -25.61
CA PHE A 208 24.64 -12.64 -25.53
C PHE A 208 23.73 -13.83 -25.22
N VAL A 209 22.92 -13.74 -24.16
CA VAL A 209 21.99 -14.81 -23.77
C VAL A 209 21.00 -15.09 -24.90
N ALA A 210 20.44 -14.06 -25.53
CA ALA A 210 19.51 -14.22 -26.65
C ALA A 210 20.15 -14.95 -27.85
N LEU A 211 21.37 -14.56 -28.24
CA LEU A 211 22.12 -15.18 -29.35
C LEU A 211 22.50 -16.62 -29.03
N VAL A 212 22.99 -16.90 -27.82
CA VAL A 212 23.39 -18.23 -27.38
C VAL A 212 22.20 -19.17 -27.37
N VAL A 213 21.08 -18.77 -26.76
CA VAL A 213 19.87 -19.60 -26.70
C VAL A 213 19.28 -19.81 -28.10
N ALA A 214 19.31 -18.79 -28.97
CA ALA A 214 18.80 -18.89 -30.34
C ALA A 214 19.61 -19.85 -31.23
N ARG A 215 20.95 -19.80 -31.13
CA ARG A 215 21.87 -20.49 -32.06
C ARG A 215 22.34 -21.84 -31.55
N SER A 216 22.50 -21.99 -30.24
CA SER A 216 23.10 -23.18 -29.62
C SER A 216 22.11 -24.00 -28.79
N GLY A 217 20.83 -23.61 -28.72
CA GLY A 217 19.85 -24.26 -27.83
C GLY A 217 19.79 -25.78 -27.93
N GLY A 218 19.88 -26.37 -29.13
CA GLY A 218 19.93 -27.84 -29.31
C GLY A 218 21.23 -28.45 -28.79
N ALA A 219 22.37 -27.95 -29.25
CA ALA A 219 23.70 -28.45 -28.87
C ALA A 219 24.04 -28.23 -27.38
N LEU A 220 23.52 -27.15 -26.77
CA LEU A 220 23.64 -26.86 -25.34
C LEU A 220 22.82 -27.87 -24.52
N ILE A 221 21.60 -28.18 -24.97
CA ILE A 221 20.73 -29.17 -24.33
C ILE A 221 21.35 -30.58 -24.38
N GLU A 222 22.04 -30.94 -25.46
CA GLU A 222 22.69 -32.25 -25.61
C GLU A 222 23.89 -32.45 -24.68
N ARG A 223 24.62 -31.37 -24.32
CA ARG A 223 25.77 -31.45 -23.42
C ARG A 223 25.42 -31.39 -21.94
N LEU A 224 24.21 -30.92 -21.61
CA LEU A 224 23.78 -30.77 -20.22
C LEU A 224 23.27 -32.11 -19.66
N PRO A 225 23.55 -32.42 -18.38
CA PRO A 225 22.95 -33.59 -17.72
C PRO A 225 21.42 -33.54 -17.80
N ARG A 226 20.77 -34.70 -18.00
CA ARG A 226 19.30 -34.81 -18.08
C ARG A 226 18.57 -34.05 -16.95
N PRO A 227 19.00 -34.11 -15.67
CA PRO A 227 18.36 -33.35 -14.59
C PRO A 227 18.38 -31.84 -14.82
N VAL A 228 19.48 -31.30 -15.38
CA VAL A 228 19.64 -29.86 -15.63
C VAL A 228 18.72 -29.39 -16.76
N VAL A 229 18.61 -30.18 -17.84
CA VAL A 229 17.70 -29.89 -18.96
C VAL A 229 16.24 -29.91 -18.50
N GLN A 230 15.87 -30.92 -17.71
CA GLN A 230 14.52 -31.04 -17.17
C GLN A 230 14.20 -29.87 -16.25
N LEU A 231 15.09 -29.56 -15.31
CA LEU A 231 14.96 -28.42 -14.40
C LEU A 231 14.82 -27.10 -15.17
N GLY A 232 15.59 -26.88 -16.24
CA GLY A 232 15.45 -25.70 -17.09
C GLY A 232 14.09 -25.61 -17.79
N ARG A 233 13.53 -26.74 -18.26
CA ARG A 233 12.18 -26.80 -18.85
C ARG A 233 11.08 -26.55 -17.84
N GLU A 234 11.25 -27.05 -16.61
CA GLU A 234 10.32 -26.83 -15.49
C GLU A 234 10.37 -25.37 -15.02
N LEU A 235 11.57 -24.79 -14.87
CA LEU A 235 11.76 -23.38 -14.52
C LEU A 235 11.16 -22.45 -15.60
N GLY A 236 11.36 -22.75 -16.88
CA GLY A 236 10.74 -22.01 -17.97
C GLY A 236 9.20 -22.14 -17.99
N ALA A 237 8.66 -23.29 -17.58
CA ALA A 237 7.22 -23.48 -17.44
C ALA A 237 6.66 -22.69 -16.26
N LEU A 238 7.34 -22.74 -15.11
CA LEU A 238 7.03 -21.98 -13.90
C LEU A 238 6.99 -20.48 -14.21
N SER A 239 8.07 -19.93 -14.78
CA SER A 239 8.18 -18.50 -15.09
C SER A 239 7.13 -18.04 -16.09
N THR A 240 6.83 -18.86 -17.11
CA THR A 240 5.77 -18.53 -18.09
C THR A 240 4.39 -18.51 -17.42
N ALA A 241 4.07 -19.49 -16.58
CA ALA A 241 2.76 -19.56 -15.94
C ALA A 241 2.54 -18.40 -14.96
N LEU A 242 3.53 -18.15 -14.09
CA LEU A 242 3.49 -17.03 -13.14
C LEU A 242 3.45 -15.70 -13.88
N GLY A 243 4.30 -15.51 -14.89
CA GLY A 243 4.37 -14.28 -15.67
C GLY A 243 3.10 -13.95 -16.45
N VAL A 244 2.42 -14.96 -17.02
CA VAL A 244 1.16 -14.73 -17.76
C VAL A 244 0.02 -14.38 -16.80
N VAL A 245 -0.17 -15.16 -15.73
CA VAL A 245 -1.29 -14.94 -14.80
C VAL A 245 -1.11 -13.63 -14.04
N LEU A 246 0.07 -13.40 -13.47
CA LEU A 246 0.38 -12.16 -12.76
C LEU A 246 0.48 -10.97 -13.72
N GLY A 247 0.93 -11.17 -14.96
CA GLY A 247 0.95 -10.12 -15.98
C GLY A 247 -0.45 -9.60 -16.32
N VAL A 248 -1.41 -10.50 -16.54
CA VAL A 248 -2.82 -10.11 -16.75
C VAL A 248 -3.38 -9.39 -15.52
N PHE A 249 -3.11 -9.91 -14.32
CA PHE A 249 -3.52 -9.27 -13.08
C PHE A 249 -2.93 -7.85 -12.94
N VAL A 250 -1.63 -7.69 -13.14
CA VAL A 250 -0.93 -6.40 -13.05
C VAL A 250 -1.48 -5.41 -14.07
N VAL A 251 -1.75 -5.85 -15.32
CA VAL A 251 -2.36 -4.98 -16.35
C VAL A 251 -3.71 -4.45 -15.87
N LEU A 252 -4.59 -5.34 -15.40
CA LEU A 252 -5.92 -4.96 -14.93
C LEU A 252 -5.84 -4.08 -13.68
N ALA A 253 -5.03 -4.46 -12.70
CA ALA A 253 -4.85 -3.73 -11.45
C ALA A 253 -4.29 -2.33 -11.69
N TYR A 254 -3.31 -2.19 -12.59
CA TYR A 254 -2.72 -0.89 -12.93
C TYR A 254 -3.74 0.02 -13.63
N ILE A 255 -4.52 -0.51 -14.58
CA ILE A 255 -5.56 0.27 -15.27
C ILE A 255 -6.63 0.73 -14.27
N VAL A 256 -7.10 -0.16 -13.39
CA VAL A 256 -8.08 0.20 -12.35
C VAL A 256 -7.51 1.23 -11.38
N ALA A 257 -6.25 1.07 -10.94
CA ALA A 257 -5.60 2.05 -10.07
C ALA A 257 -5.47 3.41 -10.76
N ALA A 258 -5.04 3.45 -12.03
CA ALA A 258 -4.92 4.69 -12.78
C ALA A 258 -6.27 5.43 -12.91
N LEU A 259 -7.36 4.70 -13.15
CA LEU A 259 -8.71 5.26 -13.28
C LEU A 259 -9.33 5.71 -11.95
N THR A 260 -9.01 5.05 -10.84
CA THR A 260 -9.64 5.32 -9.53
C THR A 260 -8.86 6.31 -8.66
N GLN A 261 -7.53 6.33 -8.76
CA GLN A 261 -6.65 7.19 -7.95
C GLN A 261 -6.39 8.56 -8.59
N GLY A 262 -7.10 8.89 -9.68
CA GLY A 262 -6.91 10.15 -10.41
C GLY A 262 -5.54 10.31 -11.07
N TRP A 263 -4.83 9.20 -11.32
CA TRP A 263 -3.54 9.27 -12.02
C TRP A 263 -3.79 9.72 -13.46
N ASN A 264 -2.83 10.45 -14.03
CA ASN A 264 -2.93 10.82 -15.44
C ASN A 264 -3.01 9.55 -16.30
N LEU A 265 -3.95 9.49 -17.25
CA LEU A 265 -4.09 8.39 -18.21
C LEU A 265 -2.78 8.10 -18.97
N ALA A 266 -1.92 9.11 -19.15
CA ALA A 266 -0.60 8.94 -19.74
C ALA A 266 0.33 8.02 -18.93
N SER A 267 0.09 7.82 -17.62
CA SER A 267 0.81 6.83 -16.82
C SER A 267 0.60 5.39 -17.31
N ILE A 268 -0.49 5.11 -18.04
CA ILE A 268 -0.74 3.79 -18.66
C ILE A 268 0.34 3.49 -19.72
N LEU A 269 0.96 4.51 -20.32
CA LEU A 269 2.05 4.34 -21.28
C LEU A 269 3.34 3.83 -20.63
N LEU A 270 3.50 3.97 -19.31
CA LEU A 270 4.61 3.38 -18.56
C LEU A 270 4.44 1.88 -18.31
N LEU A 271 3.23 1.35 -18.53
CA LEU A 271 2.94 -0.05 -18.25
C LEU A 271 3.84 -0.99 -19.05
N PRO A 272 4.01 -0.88 -20.39
CA PRO A 272 4.94 -1.73 -21.12
C PRO A 272 6.40 -1.59 -20.67
N VAL A 273 6.80 -0.41 -20.18
CA VAL A 273 8.16 -0.11 -19.71
C VAL A 273 8.48 -0.87 -18.42
N PHE A 274 7.52 -0.94 -17.49
CA PHE A 274 7.72 -1.53 -16.16
C PHE A 274 6.93 -2.83 -15.93
N LEU A 275 6.18 -3.34 -16.90
CA LEU A 275 5.36 -4.54 -16.73
C LEU A 275 6.16 -5.71 -16.14
N PRO A 276 7.38 -6.04 -16.62
CA PRO A 276 8.15 -7.12 -16.01
C PRO A 276 8.56 -6.82 -14.56
N ASN A 277 8.91 -5.57 -14.23
CA ASN A 277 9.20 -5.16 -12.85
C ASN A 277 7.97 -5.32 -11.95
N LEU A 278 6.81 -4.83 -12.40
CA LEU A 278 5.55 -4.92 -11.66
C LEU A 278 5.08 -6.37 -11.48
N VAL A 279 5.32 -7.25 -12.45
CA VAL A 279 5.06 -8.69 -12.32
C VAL A 279 5.95 -9.33 -11.26
N LEU A 280 7.24 -8.98 -11.21
CA LEU A 280 8.13 -9.47 -10.16
C LEU A 280 7.74 -8.91 -8.79
N LEU A 281 7.31 -7.65 -8.73
CA LEU A 281 6.79 -7.03 -7.51
C LEU A 281 5.54 -7.74 -7.00
N ALA A 282 4.58 -8.00 -7.89
CA ALA A 282 3.36 -8.75 -7.61
C ALA A 282 3.68 -10.20 -7.19
N LEU A 283 4.68 -10.83 -7.80
CA LEU A 283 5.15 -12.16 -7.40
C LEU A 283 5.72 -12.15 -5.97
N GLY A 284 6.57 -11.18 -5.65
CA GLY A 284 7.15 -11.02 -4.31
C GLY A 284 6.07 -10.78 -3.26
N MET A 285 5.24 -9.76 -3.45
CA MET A 285 4.16 -9.40 -2.52
C MET A 285 3.07 -10.48 -2.43
N GLY A 286 2.71 -11.10 -3.57
CA GLY A 286 1.73 -12.19 -3.63
C GLY A 286 2.22 -13.46 -2.94
N SER A 287 3.54 -13.66 -2.86
CA SER A 287 4.15 -14.74 -2.06
C SER A 287 4.18 -14.44 -0.56
N LEU A 288 3.49 -13.38 -0.09
CA LEU A 288 3.54 -12.85 1.28
C LEU A 288 4.87 -12.17 1.64
N GLY A 289 5.69 -11.85 0.65
CA GLY A 289 6.91 -11.04 0.82
C GLY A 289 6.61 -9.56 1.01
N GLY A 290 7.61 -8.83 1.48
CA GLY A 290 7.56 -7.38 1.69
C GLY A 290 8.67 -6.63 0.98
N ILE A 291 8.57 -5.31 0.94
CA ILE A 291 9.56 -4.38 0.41
C ILE A 291 10.05 -3.55 1.58
N THR A 292 11.34 -3.53 1.80
CA THR A 292 11.99 -2.73 2.83
C THR A 292 12.52 -1.42 2.24
N LEU A 293 12.43 -0.34 3.02
CA LEU A 293 12.96 0.97 2.67
C LEU A 293 14.11 1.30 3.62
N ASP A 294 15.34 1.20 3.12
CA ASP A 294 16.55 1.47 3.88
C ASP A 294 17.05 2.90 3.59
N LYS A 295 17.29 3.70 4.63
CA LYS A 295 17.70 5.11 4.54
C LYS A 295 18.91 5.37 5.44
N SER A 296 19.92 6.09 4.95
CA SER A 296 20.97 6.63 5.82
C SER A 296 20.49 7.90 6.54
N GLU A 297 21.04 8.19 7.72
CA GLU A 297 20.70 9.40 8.50
C GLU A 297 20.92 10.69 7.69
N ALA A 298 21.95 10.72 6.83
CA ALA A 298 22.25 11.82 5.91
C ALA A 298 21.24 11.95 4.74
N ALA A 299 20.42 10.93 4.47
CA ALA A 299 19.48 10.91 3.34
C ALA A 299 18.10 11.54 3.64
N ALA A 300 17.91 12.19 4.79
CA ALA A 300 16.66 12.86 5.16
C ALA A 300 16.21 13.90 4.11
N ALA A 301 17.16 14.64 3.52
CA ALA A 301 16.89 15.58 2.44
C ALA A 301 16.46 14.90 1.12
N LEU A 302 16.89 13.65 0.90
CA LEU A 302 16.59 12.86 -0.29
C LEU A 302 15.19 12.25 -0.24
N ALA A 303 14.70 11.95 0.97
CA ALA A 303 13.34 11.47 1.20
C ALA A 303 12.25 12.50 0.84
N TYR A 304 12.58 13.80 0.80
CA TYR A 304 11.66 14.87 0.40
C TYR A 304 11.32 14.84 -1.11
N PHE A 305 12.23 14.36 -1.95
CA PHE A 305 12.08 14.40 -3.43
C PHE A 305 11.47 13.12 -4.02
N LEU A 306 11.36 12.06 -3.23
CA LEU A 306 10.71 10.83 -3.64
C LEU A 306 9.28 10.81 -3.09
N PRO A 307 8.29 10.36 -3.86
CA PRO A 307 6.98 10.06 -3.31
C PRO A 307 7.14 9.15 -2.08
N SER A 308 6.26 9.28 -1.09
CA SER A 308 6.22 8.36 0.05
C SER A 308 5.94 6.94 -0.45
N LEU A 309 7.00 6.19 -0.79
CA LEU A 309 6.94 4.83 -1.33
C LEU A 309 7.12 3.76 -0.24
N GLY A 310 7.53 4.14 0.98
CA GLY A 310 7.52 3.28 2.16
C GLY A 310 6.30 3.53 3.04
N GLY A 311 5.98 2.58 3.93
CA GLY A 311 5.05 2.85 5.04
C GLY A 311 5.52 4.04 5.90
N GLU A 312 4.59 4.63 6.64
CA GLU A 312 4.72 5.98 7.25
C GLU A 312 5.95 6.22 8.14
N GLU A 313 6.70 5.20 8.57
CA GLU A 313 7.92 5.38 9.39
C GLU A 313 9.09 4.43 9.03
N GLY A 314 9.35 4.15 7.75
CA GLY A 314 10.60 3.45 7.35
C GLY A 314 10.67 1.98 7.80
N GLY A 315 9.63 1.21 7.53
CA GLY A 315 9.57 -0.23 7.79
C GLY A 315 9.20 -1.07 6.55
N ASP A 316 9.11 -2.38 6.75
CA ASP A 316 8.69 -3.34 5.71
C ASP A 316 7.24 -3.08 5.27
N ALA A 317 7.05 -2.83 3.97
CA ALA A 317 5.77 -2.72 3.32
C ALA A 317 5.35 -4.04 2.67
N TYR A 318 4.13 -4.50 2.93
CA TYR A 318 3.56 -5.73 2.38
C TYR A 318 2.39 -5.41 1.43
N ALA A 319 1.83 -6.43 0.77
CA ALA A 319 0.68 -6.24 -0.13
C ALA A 319 -0.48 -5.47 0.53
N TRP A 320 -0.80 -5.76 1.79
CA TRP A 320 -1.89 -5.10 2.52
C TRP A 320 -1.53 -3.69 2.99
N THR A 321 -0.24 -3.34 3.16
CA THR A 321 0.13 -1.96 3.52
C THR A 321 -0.05 -1.02 2.33
N TRP A 322 0.13 -1.51 1.10
CA TRP A 322 -0.02 -0.70 -0.12
C TRP A 322 -1.43 -0.73 -0.70
N PHE A 323 -2.08 -1.90 -0.70
CA PHE A 323 -3.39 -2.08 -1.35
C PHE A 323 -4.56 -2.14 -0.37
N GLY A 324 -4.32 -2.14 0.95
CA GLY A 324 -5.35 -2.34 1.96
C GLY A 324 -6.14 -3.63 1.69
N SER A 325 -7.47 -3.55 1.74
CA SER A 325 -8.38 -4.66 1.46
C SER A 325 -8.28 -5.20 0.01
N TRP A 326 -7.80 -4.40 -0.95
CA TRP A 326 -7.64 -4.84 -2.34
C TRP A 326 -6.52 -5.88 -2.52
N SER A 327 -5.66 -6.06 -1.52
CA SER A 327 -4.65 -7.12 -1.49
C SER A 327 -5.24 -8.53 -1.67
N ILE A 328 -6.51 -8.74 -1.33
CA ILE A 328 -7.21 -10.02 -1.53
C ILE A 328 -7.24 -10.45 -3.00
N LEU A 329 -7.32 -9.50 -3.94
CA LEU A 329 -7.33 -9.80 -5.37
C LEU A 329 -5.96 -10.31 -5.84
N LEU A 330 -4.87 -9.77 -5.29
CA LEU A 330 -3.52 -10.24 -5.58
C LEU A 330 -3.33 -11.68 -5.08
N PHE A 331 -3.79 -11.99 -3.86
CA PHE A 331 -3.71 -13.35 -3.33
C PHE A 331 -4.58 -14.35 -4.10
N ALA A 332 -5.78 -13.93 -4.52
CA ALA A 332 -6.62 -14.74 -5.41
C ALA A 332 -5.91 -15.01 -6.76
N ALA A 333 -5.31 -14.00 -7.37
CA ALA A 333 -4.52 -14.15 -8.59
C ALA A 333 -3.30 -15.07 -8.38
N MET A 334 -2.64 -14.99 -7.22
CA MET A 334 -1.51 -15.85 -6.87
C MET A 334 -1.94 -17.32 -6.72
N ILE A 335 -3.12 -17.61 -6.13
CA ILE A 335 -3.66 -18.98 -6.06
C ILE A 335 -3.88 -19.54 -7.46
N VAL A 336 -4.47 -18.74 -8.37
CA VAL A 336 -4.64 -19.12 -9.77
C VAL A 336 -3.29 -19.35 -10.46
N ALA A 337 -2.30 -18.50 -10.18
CA ALA A 337 -0.95 -18.62 -10.72
C ALA A 337 -0.24 -19.90 -10.24
N ILE A 338 -0.37 -20.25 -8.96
CA ILE A 338 0.15 -21.49 -8.37
C ILE A 338 -0.47 -22.71 -9.05
N ALA A 339 -1.80 -22.74 -9.22
CA ALA A 339 -2.50 -23.84 -9.87
C ALA A 339 -2.08 -23.99 -11.35
N ALA A 340 -2.00 -22.88 -12.09
CA ALA A 340 -1.56 -22.87 -13.47
C ALA A 340 -0.10 -23.33 -13.62
N ALA A 341 0.79 -22.87 -12.73
CA ALA A 341 2.19 -23.28 -12.70
C ALA A 341 2.34 -24.77 -12.37
N ALA A 342 1.61 -25.28 -11.37
CA ALA A 342 1.62 -26.68 -10.99
C ALA A 342 1.18 -27.58 -12.15
N LEU A 343 0.11 -27.20 -12.87
CA LEU A 343 -0.32 -27.92 -14.07
C LEU A 343 0.75 -27.92 -15.15
N ARG A 344 1.33 -26.76 -15.44
CA ARG A 344 2.29 -26.58 -16.54
C ARG A 344 3.63 -27.25 -16.28
N VAL A 345 4.09 -27.26 -15.03
CA VAL A 345 5.27 -28.01 -14.58
C VAL A 345 4.96 -29.51 -14.58
N GLY A 346 3.82 -29.91 -14.01
CA GLY A 346 3.43 -31.32 -13.86
C GLY A 346 3.29 -32.07 -15.18
N VAL A 347 2.69 -31.47 -16.21
CA VAL A 347 2.61 -32.11 -17.54
C VAL A 347 3.96 -32.24 -18.26
N ARG A 348 5.01 -31.60 -17.74
CA ARG A 348 6.36 -31.69 -18.31
C ARG A 348 7.25 -32.69 -17.55
N ARG A 349 6.84 -33.14 -16.37
CA ARG A 349 7.50 -34.21 -15.63
C ARG A 349 7.23 -35.56 -16.27
N ALA A 350 8.22 -36.45 -16.20
CA ALA A 350 8.01 -37.84 -16.59
C ALA A 350 7.01 -38.50 -15.63
N ARG A 351 6.02 -39.21 -16.19
CA ARG A 351 5.03 -39.93 -15.41
C ARG A 351 5.68 -41.19 -14.86
N THR A 352 5.75 -41.32 -13.53
CA THR A 352 6.47 -42.42 -12.85
C THR A 352 5.54 -43.40 -12.14
N GLY A 353 4.21 -43.18 -12.19
CA GLY A 353 3.21 -44.03 -11.52
C GLY A 353 3.28 -44.02 -9.97
N ARG A 354 4.29 -43.38 -9.38
CA ARG A 354 4.52 -43.16 -7.95
C ARG A 354 5.10 -41.77 -7.72
N THR A 355 4.81 -41.17 -6.56
CA THR A 355 5.35 -39.87 -6.17
C THR A 355 6.86 -39.97 -5.90
N GLU A 356 7.67 -39.28 -6.72
CA GLU A 356 9.13 -39.23 -6.54
C GLU A 356 9.54 -38.00 -5.72
N TRP A 357 9.61 -38.15 -4.40
CA TRP A 357 9.96 -37.06 -3.48
C TRP A 357 11.33 -36.41 -3.73
N GLN A 358 12.27 -37.12 -4.38
CA GLN A 358 13.57 -36.55 -4.76
C GLN A 358 13.45 -35.41 -5.79
N ARG A 359 12.40 -35.37 -6.62
CA ARG A 359 12.19 -34.29 -7.61
C ARG A 359 11.56 -33.04 -7.00
N VAL A 360 10.87 -33.19 -5.88
CA VAL A 360 10.06 -32.14 -5.27
C VAL A 360 10.93 -30.96 -4.79
N TRP A 361 12.14 -31.23 -4.28
CA TRP A 361 13.02 -30.24 -3.65
C TRP A 361 13.97 -29.50 -4.59
N GLN A 362 14.24 -30.04 -5.79
CA GLN A 362 15.21 -29.45 -6.73
C GLN A 362 14.74 -28.11 -7.30
N LEU A 363 13.47 -28.04 -7.71
CA LEU A 363 12.86 -26.82 -8.26
C LEU A 363 12.81 -25.68 -7.23
N PRO A 364 12.35 -25.89 -5.98
CA PRO A 364 12.40 -24.87 -4.93
C PRO A 364 13.79 -24.32 -4.64
N LEU A 365 14.80 -25.19 -4.51
CA LEU A 365 16.17 -24.75 -4.22
C LEU A 365 16.73 -23.85 -5.32
N VAL A 366 16.50 -24.22 -6.57
CA VAL A 366 16.99 -23.44 -7.73
C VAL A 366 16.22 -22.13 -7.85
N SER A 367 14.90 -22.16 -7.62
CA SER A 367 14.09 -20.95 -7.59
C SER A 367 14.43 -20.01 -6.44
N LEU A 368 14.92 -20.52 -5.30
CA LEU A 368 15.37 -19.71 -4.18
C LEU A 368 16.66 -18.94 -4.54
N VAL A 369 17.65 -19.62 -5.13
CA VAL A 369 18.90 -18.99 -5.58
C VAL A 369 18.64 -17.97 -6.69
N LEU A 370 17.88 -18.37 -7.72
CA LEU A 370 17.52 -17.45 -8.82
C LEU A 370 16.61 -16.31 -8.33
N GLY A 371 15.71 -16.59 -7.40
CA GLY A 371 14.85 -15.62 -6.76
C GLY A 371 15.67 -14.54 -6.06
N ALA A 372 16.66 -14.91 -5.26
CA ALA A 372 17.56 -13.95 -4.63
C ALA A 372 18.25 -13.04 -5.67
N ILE A 373 18.78 -13.61 -6.75
CA ILE A 373 19.43 -12.82 -7.82
C ILE A 373 18.43 -11.87 -8.50
N VAL A 374 17.22 -12.34 -8.80
CA VAL A 374 16.19 -11.54 -9.48
C VAL A 374 15.65 -10.42 -8.58
N PHE A 375 15.30 -10.74 -7.33
CA PHE A 375 14.74 -9.79 -6.37
C PHE A 375 15.78 -8.74 -5.91
N TYR A 376 17.04 -9.12 -5.70
CA TYR A 376 18.09 -8.18 -5.29
C TYR A 376 18.87 -7.55 -6.44
N GLY A 377 18.73 -8.06 -7.67
CA GLY A 377 19.40 -7.52 -8.85
C GLY A 377 18.52 -6.61 -9.69
N LEU A 378 17.27 -7.02 -9.98
CA LEU A 378 16.46 -6.41 -11.04
C LEU A 378 15.35 -5.46 -10.53
N LEU A 379 14.92 -5.66 -9.30
CA LEU A 379 13.86 -4.89 -8.64
C LEU A 379 14.30 -3.68 -7.81
N PRO A 380 15.51 -3.65 -7.20
CA PRO A 380 15.86 -2.56 -6.31
C PRO A 380 15.79 -1.20 -6.98
N LEU A 381 15.18 -0.26 -6.27
CA LEU A 381 15.37 1.16 -6.54
C LEU A 381 16.45 1.64 -5.58
N ARG A 382 17.57 2.13 -6.11
CA ARG A 382 18.68 2.65 -5.32
C ARG A 382 18.90 4.11 -5.67
N PHE A 383 19.02 4.93 -4.65
CA PHE A 383 19.49 6.28 -4.74
C PHE A 383 20.69 6.39 -3.82
N SER A 384 21.88 6.67 -4.35
CA SER A 384 23.11 6.78 -3.55
C SER A 384 23.89 8.00 -3.98
N GLY A 385 24.57 8.64 -3.04
CA GLY A 385 25.41 9.79 -3.33
C GLY A 385 26.46 10.03 -2.27
N ALA A 386 27.40 10.90 -2.62
CA ALA A 386 28.38 11.42 -1.69
C ALA A 386 28.53 12.93 -1.95
N ASP A 387 28.62 13.69 -0.88
CA ASP A 387 29.09 15.07 -0.89
C ASP A 387 30.62 15.07 -0.67
N THR A 388 31.31 15.84 -1.51
CA THR A 388 32.76 16.05 -1.36
C THR A 388 33.00 17.54 -1.13
N PRO A 389 33.56 17.93 0.04
CA PRO A 389 33.84 19.33 0.32
C PRO A 389 34.98 19.82 -0.59
N MET A 390 34.78 20.96 -1.26
CA MET A 390 35.79 21.54 -2.17
C MET A 390 36.93 22.29 -1.45
N ARG A 391 36.81 22.54 -0.13
CA ARG A 391 37.78 23.32 0.65
C ARG A 391 38.34 22.52 1.83
N SER A 392 39.63 22.15 1.75
CA SER A 392 40.37 21.33 2.72
C SER A 392 40.61 21.98 4.11
N SER A 393 40.01 23.12 4.44
CA SER A 393 40.35 23.89 5.65
C SER A 393 39.54 23.53 6.90
N GLY A 394 38.47 22.76 6.79
CA GLY A 394 37.75 22.17 7.93
C GLY A 394 37.63 20.68 7.68
N GLY A 395 38.12 19.84 8.60
CA GLY A 395 38.17 18.38 8.47
C GLY A 395 36.82 17.67 8.46
N GLY A 396 35.86 18.13 7.66
CA GLY A 396 34.58 17.45 7.42
C GLY A 396 34.82 16.21 6.56
N ALA A 397 34.51 15.03 7.11
CA ALA A 397 34.44 13.81 6.34
C ALA A 397 33.23 13.87 5.41
N GLY A 398 33.39 13.49 4.13
CA GLY A 398 32.26 13.38 3.20
C GLY A 398 31.20 12.43 3.75
N HIS A 399 29.94 12.80 3.62
CA HIS A 399 28.79 12.04 4.07
C HIS A 399 28.26 11.16 2.93
N TYR A 400 28.15 9.85 3.21
CA TYR A 400 27.49 8.95 2.28
C TYR A 400 25.97 9.05 2.47
N MET A 401 25.27 9.33 1.38
CA MET A 401 23.81 9.41 1.35
C MET A 401 23.30 8.17 0.62
N SER A 402 22.44 7.37 1.23
CA SER A 402 21.81 6.24 0.54
C SER A 402 20.37 6.10 0.94
N LEU A 403 19.52 5.91 -0.06
CA LEU A 403 18.12 5.57 0.06
C LEU A 403 17.86 4.42 -0.89
N SER A 404 17.28 3.34 -0.39
CA SER A 404 17.01 2.20 -1.22
C SER A 404 15.74 1.47 -0.85
N MET A 405 15.01 1.05 -1.88
CA MET A 405 13.82 0.26 -1.75
C MET A 405 14.09 -1.11 -2.36
N GLN A 406 14.01 -2.16 -1.56
CA GLN A 406 14.35 -3.52 -1.96
C GLN A 406 13.36 -4.54 -1.42
N PRO A 407 13.22 -5.71 -2.05
CA PRO A 407 12.53 -6.83 -1.42
C PRO A 407 13.19 -7.17 -0.08
N ASN A 408 12.38 -7.40 0.95
CA ASN A 408 12.87 -7.84 2.26
C ASN A 408 13.46 -9.26 2.17
N ALA A 409 14.29 -9.63 3.15
CA ALA A 409 14.94 -10.94 3.19
C ALA A 409 13.96 -12.11 3.11
N LEU A 410 12.77 -11.97 3.70
CA LEU A 410 11.75 -13.02 3.68
C LEU A 410 11.14 -13.26 2.30
N THR A 411 11.17 -12.28 1.38
CA THR A 411 10.50 -12.37 0.08
C THR A 411 10.99 -13.54 -0.76
N PHE A 412 12.30 -13.74 -0.90
CA PHE A 412 12.82 -14.83 -1.72
C PHE A 412 12.69 -16.21 -1.03
N PHE A 413 12.73 -16.25 0.32
CA PHE A 413 12.44 -17.47 1.06
C PHE A 413 10.98 -17.92 0.87
N LEU A 414 10.03 -16.99 0.96
CA LEU A 414 8.62 -17.26 0.76
C LEU A 414 8.31 -17.65 -0.70
N LEU A 415 9.00 -17.06 -1.68
CA LEU A 415 8.96 -17.57 -3.06
C LEU A 415 9.39 -19.05 -3.11
N GLY A 416 10.48 -19.42 -2.41
CA GLY A 416 10.91 -20.81 -2.30
C GLY A 416 9.83 -21.74 -1.75
N VAL A 417 9.09 -21.29 -0.73
CA VAL A 417 7.93 -22.03 -0.16
C VAL A 417 6.81 -22.16 -1.19
N VAL A 418 6.45 -21.08 -1.90
CA VAL A 418 5.45 -21.13 -2.96
C VAL A 418 5.86 -22.10 -4.07
N VAL A 419 7.13 -22.11 -4.46
CA VAL A 419 7.64 -23.05 -5.46
C VAL A 419 7.64 -24.49 -4.94
N ALA A 420 7.87 -24.72 -3.64
CA ALA A 420 7.71 -26.04 -3.02
C ALA A 420 6.25 -26.52 -3.09
N ILE A 421 5.29 -25.65 -2.80
CA ILE A 421 3.86 -25.91 -2.98
C ILE A 421 3.56 -26.29 -4.43
N ILE A 422 4.02 -25.49 -5.40
CA ILE A 422 3.85 -25.76 -6.83
C ILE A 422 4.46 -27.13 -7.21
N SER A 423 5.65 -27.43 -6.70
CA SER A 423 6.37 -28.67 -6.98
C SER A 423 5.65 -29.91 -6.44
N VAL A 424 5.03 -29.81 -5.25
CA VAL A 424 4.18 -30.87 -4.69
C VAL A 424 2.90 -31.02 -5.50
N LEU A 425 2.22 -29.91 -5.79
CA LEU A 425 0.98 -29.93 -6.58
C LEU A 425 1.21 -30.45 -8.00
N ALA A 426 2.37 -30.20 -8.60
CA ALA A 426 2.72 -30.69 -9.93
C ALA A 426 2.70 -32.22 -10.06
N GLU A 427 2.87 -32.97 -8.97
CA GLU A 427 2.77 -34.44 -8.96
C GLU A 427 1.31 -34.94 -8.97
N LEU A 428 0.38 -34.18 -8.39
CA LEU A 428 -0.98 -34.64 -8.11
C LEU A 428 -2.05 -33.98 -9.00
N LEU A 429 -1.87 -32.69 -9.27
CA LEU A 429 -2.88 -31.84 -9.90
C LEU A 429 -3.14 -32.19 -11.39
N PRO A 430 -2.14 -32.54 -12.23
CA PRO A 430 -2.40 -32.93 -13.62
C PRO A 430 -3.32 -34.14 -13.76
N LEU A 431 -3.15 -35.16 -12.89
CA LEU A 431 -3.98 -36.37 -12.89
C LEU A 431 -5.41 -36.07 -12.47
N TRP A 432 -5.58 -35.26 -11.43
CA TRP A 432 -6.89 -34.84 -10.96
C TRP A 432 -7.63 -33.99 -11.99
N VAL A 433 -6.97 -32.97 -12.58
CA VAL A 433 -7.56 -32.10 -13.60
C VAL A 433 -7.85 -32.86 -14.88
N TYR A 434 -7.00 -33.80 -15.31
CA TYR A 434 -7.32 -34.66 -16.46
C TYR A 434 -8.65 -35.40 -16.26
N SER A 435 -8.86 -35.97 -15.06
CA SER A 435 -10.06 -36.78 -14.76
C SER A 435 -11.35 -35.97 -14.61
N SER A 436 -11.25 -34.69 -14.24
CA SER A 436 -12.43 -33.86 -13.95
C SER A 436 -12.67 -32.77 -15.01
N PHE A 437 -11.61 -32.18 -15.56
CA PHE A 437 -11.64 -31.03 -16.47
C PHE A 437 -10.51 -31.11 -17.54
N PRO A 438 -10.57 -32.05 -18.49
CA PRO A 438 -9.49 -32.29 -19.46
C PRO A 438 -9.18 -31.06 -20.35
N ALA A 439 -10.17 -30.20 -20.62
CA ALA A 439 -9.96 -28.95 -21.34
C ALA A 439 -9.05 -27.95 -20.57
N VAL A 440 -9.19 -27.88 -19.25
CA VAL A 440 -8.38 -27.01 -18.38
C VAL A 440 -6.92 -27.46 -18.38
N LEU A 441 -6.67 -28.77 -18.42
CA LEU A 441 -5.30 -29.32 -18.54
C LEU A 441 -4.63 -28.90 -19.85
N GLN A 442 -5.36 -28.86 -20.95
CA GLN A 442 -4.82 -28.41 -22.24
C GLN A 442 -4.58 -26.90 -22.26
N LEU A 443 -5.44 -26.12 -21.62
CA LEU A 443 -5.31 -24.66 -21.51
C LEU A 443 -4.09 -24.27 -20.65
N ALA A 444 -3.97 -24.82 -19.44
CA ALA A 444 -2.90 -24.47 -18.50
C ALA A 444 -1.56 -25.16 -18.85
N GLY A 445 -1.61 -26.46 -19.15
CA GLY A 445 -0.44 -27.28 -19.45
C GLY A 445 0.11 -27.11 -20.88
N GLY A 446 -0.74 -26.67 -21.81
CA GLY A 446 -0.43 -26.52 -23.22
C GLY A 446 -0.68 -27.80 -24.02
N LYS A 447 -1.40 -27.69 -25.13
CA LYS A 447 -1.89 -28.83 -25.95
C LYS A 447 -0.84 -29.92 -26.21
N LYS A 448 0.35 -29.56 -26.69
CA LYS A 448 1.43 -30.51 -27.01
C LYS A 448 2.00 -31.20 -25.78
N ALA A 449 2.25 -30.46 -24.70
CA ALA A 449 2.81 -31.02 -23.47
C ALA A 449 1.80 -31.91 -22.75
N SER A 450 0.52 -31.49 -22.69
CA SER A 450 -0.56 -32.30 -22.13
C SER A 450 -0.84 -33.56 -22.96
N ALA A 451 -0.62 -33.53 -24.29
CA ALA A 451 -0.70 -34.72 -25.13
C ALA A 451 0.47 -35.69 -24.88
N ALA A 452 1.71 -35.20 -24.84
CA ALA A 452 2.88 -36.01 -24.50
C ALA A 452 2.77 -36.62 -23.10
N TRP A 453 2.25 -35.85 -22.14
CA TRP A 453 1.99 -36.33 -20.79
C TRP A 453 0.94 -37.44 -20.77
N ARG A 454 -0.18 -37.27 -21.48
CA ARG A 454 -1.20 -38.32 -21.63
C ARG A 454 -0.61 -39.61 -22.19
N ALA A 455 0.22 -39.48 -23.22
CA ALA A 455 0.92 -40.57 -23.89
C ALA A 455 2.11 -41.16 -23.09
N GLY A 456 2.42 -40.66 -21.89
CA GLY A 456 3.55 -41.16 -21.10
C GLY A 456 4.94 -40.73 -21.61
N THR A 457 5.02 -39.98 -22.70
CA THR A 457 6.26 -39.52 -23.34
C THR A 457 6.78 -38.19 -22.80
N SER A 458 6.08 -37.56 -21.85
CA SER A 458 6.54 -36.34 -21.17
C SER A 458 7.85 -36.58 -20.43
N GLY A 459 8.79 -35.63 -20.47
CA GLY A 459 10.08 -35.73 -19.79
C GLY A 459 11.06 -36.72 -20.44
N VAL A 460 10.62 -37.52 -21.41
CA VAL A 460 11.49 -38.34 -22.26
C VAL A 460 12.05 -37.42 -23.34
N SER A 461 13.36 -37.18 -23.33
CA SER A 461 14.01 -36.63 -24.52
C SER A 461 13.80 -37.63 -25.63
N SER A 462 13.28 -37.19 -26.79
CA SER A 462 13.60 -37.89 -28.03
C SER A 462 15.12 -37.99 -28.01
N THR A 463 15.67 -39.20 -27.90
CA THR A 463 17.03 -39.41 -28.39
C THR A 463 17.04 -38.70 -29.73
N SER A 464 17.94 -37.72 -29.89
CA SER A 464 18.17 -37.16 -31.19
C SER A 464 18.27 -38.33 -32.17
N SER A 465 17.85 -38.10 -33.39
CA SER A 465 18.18 -38.96 -34.52
C SER A 465 19.71 -39.04 -34.71
N ALA A 466 20.46 -39.53 -33.72
CA ALA A 466 21.54 -40.46 -34.00
C ALA A 466 20.85 -41.54 -34.82
N GLN A 467 21.15 -41.58 -36.11
CA GLN A 467 20.62 -42.55 -37.06
C GLN A 467 20.56 -43.91 -36.36
N GLN A 468 19.36 -44.30 -35.93
CA GLN A 468 19.17 -45.55 -35.24
C GLN A 468 19.03 -46.59 -36.35
N TRP A 469 20.19 -46.95 -36.90
CA TRP A 469 20.30 -47.97 -37.91
C TRP A 469 19.73 -49.27 -37.34
N ALA A 470 18.76 -49.85 -38.04
CA ALA A 470 18.30 -51.20 -37.72
C ALA A 470 19.35 -52.17 -38.28
N TYR A 471 20.12 -52.80 -37.38
CA TYR A 471 21.10 -53.80 -37.76
C TYR A 471 20.44 -55.18 -37.82
N SER A 472 20.64 -55.88 -38.92
CA SER A 472 20.22 -57.28 -39.10
C SER A 472 21.31 -58.04 -39.84
N THR A 473 21.15 -59.36 -39.98
CA THR A 473 22.03 -60.19 -40.79
C THR A 473 21.24 -60.77 -41.94
N ASP A 474 21.77 -60.69 -43.16
CA ASP A 474 21.18 -61.29 -44.34
C ASP A 474 21.00 -62.81 -44.13
N PRO A 475 19.78 -63.37 -44.18
CA PRO A 475 19.56 -64.80 -44.04
C PRO A 475 20.24 -65.66 -45.11
N ALA A 476 20.53 -65.10 -46.29
CA ALA A 476 21.12 -65.83 -47.41
C ALA A 476 22.67 -65.79 -47.42
N THR A 477 23.26 -64.68 -46.98
CA THR A 477 24.72 -64.46 -47.07
C THR A 477 25.42 -64.33 -45.71
N GLY A 478 24.67 -64.17 -44.62
CA GLY A 478 25.20 -63.93 -43.28
C GLY A 478 25.82 -62.53 -43.09
N ALA A 479 25.75 -61.66 -44.09
CA ALA A 479 26.35 -60.33 -44.05
C ALA A 479 25.57 -59.37 -43.13
N SER A 480 26.29 -58.52 -42.41
CA SER A 480 25.72 -57.44 -41.59
C SER A 480 25.02 -56.42 -42.49
N ILE A 481 23.75 -56.14 -42.23
CA ILE A 481 22.94 -55.14 -42.91
C ILE A 481 22.56 -54.04 -41.92
N ALA A 482 22.65 -52.78 -42.36
CA ALA A 482 22.18 -51.60 -41.65
C ALA A 482 21.09 -50.92 -42.48
N THR A 483 19.91 -50.73 -41.89
CA THR A 483 18.77 -50.04 -42.55
C THR A 483 18.51 -48.71 -41.88
N ASP A 484 18.42 -47.63 -42.67
CA ASP A 484 17.94 -46.34 -42.19
C ASP A 484 16.40 -46.33 -42.17
N PRO A 485 15.75 -46.27 -40.99
CA PRO A 485 14.29 -46.28 -40.91
C PRO A 485 13.65 -45.00 -41.47
N ALA A 486 14.41 -43.91 -41.63
CA ALA A 486 13.90 -42.63 -42.11
C ALA A 486 13.89 -42.52 -43.64
N THR A 487 14.83 -43.17 -44.33
CA THR A 487 14.97 -43.12 -45.79
C THR A 487 14.68 -44.45 -46.49
N GLY A 488 14.66 -45.55 -45.74
CA GLY A 488 14.54 -46.91 -46.29
C GLY A 488 15.81 -47.41 -46.98
N ALA A 489 16.91 -46.64 -46.94
CA ALA A 489 18.17 -47.03 -47.53
C ALA A 489 18.80 -48.19 -46.74
N VAL A 490 19.28 -49.19 -47.48
CA VAL A 490 19.87 -50.42 -46.95
C VAL A 490 21.35 -50.44 -47.33
N PHE A 491 22.21 -50.70 -46.34
CA PHE A 491 23.65 -50.81 -46.50
C PHE A 491 24.10 -52.19 -46.05
N SER A 492 24.97 -52.84 -46.82
CA SER A 492 25.61 -54.11 -46.43
C SER A 492 27.10 -53.90 -46.16
N MET A 493 27.65 -54.65 -45.21
CA MET A 493 29.08 -54.64 -44.93
C MET A 493 29.81 -55.53 -45.92
N ASP A 494 30.74 -54.97 -46.70
CA ASP A 494 31.62 -55.74 -47.59
C ASP A 494 32.61 -56.55 -46.73
N PRO A 495 32.58 -57.90 -46.80
CA PRO A 495 33.44 -58.75 -45.99
C PRO A 495 34.94 -58.66 -46.37
N ALA A 496 35.29 -58.14 -47.55
CA ALA A 496 36.69 -58.01 -47.98
C ALA A 496 37.36 -56.71 -47.49
N THR A 497 36.59 -55.63 -47.34
CA THR A 497 37.11 -54.28 -47.01
C THR A 497 36.64 -53.76 -45.65
N GLY A 498 35.60 -54.37 -45.07
CA GLY A 498 34.97 -53.93 -43.83
C GLY A 498 34.20 -52.62 -43.93
N GLN A 499 33.96 -52.11 -45.15
CA GLN A 499 33.20 -50.87 -45.40
C GLN A 499 31.72 -51.15 -45.71
N TRP A 500 30.87 -50.19 -45.36
CA TRP A 500 29.43 -50.24 -45.62
C TRP A 500 29.11 -49.68 -47.02
N VAL A 501 28.41 -50.46 -47.85
CA VAL A 501 28.07 -50.12 -49.23
C VAL A 501 26.54 -50.09 -49.39
N GLU A 502 26.01 -49.04 -50.02
CA GLU A 502 24.57 -48.87 -50.28
C GLU A 502 24.08 -49.85 -51.36
N THR A 503 23.01 -50.59 -51.07
CA THR A 503 22.43 -51.56 -52.02
C THR A 503 21.22 -50.94 -52.74
N THR A 504 21.32 -50.71 -54.05
CA THR A 504 20.21 -50.30 -54.95
C THR A 504 19.74 -51.55 -55.72
N PRO A 505 18.42 -51.89 -55.81
CA PRO A 505 17.39 -51.03 -56.38
C PRO A 505 16.08 -50.87 -55.59
N ALA A 506 15.48 -49.69 -55.80
CA ALA A 506 14.13 -49.34 -55.40
C ALA A 506 13.09 -50.30 -56.02
N SER A 507 12.28 -50.94 -55.18
CA SER A 507 10.98 -51.48 -55.58
C SER A 507 9.97 -51.30 -54.46
N GLN A 508 8.85 -50.65 -54.78
CA GLN A 508 7.71 -50.43 -53.90
C GLN A 508 7.03 -51.78 -53.61
N ALA A 509 7.02 -52.21 -52.35
CA ALA A 509 6.13 -53.27 -51.87
C ALA A 509 5.54 -52.86 -50.49
N PRO A 510 4.30 -53.26 -50.17
CA PRO A 510 3.56 -52.69 -49.04
C PRO A 510 4.16 -53.09 -47.69
N ALA A 511 4.17 -52.14 -46.74
CA ALA A 511 4.57 -52.37 -45.37
C ALA A 511 3.76 -53.53 -44.74
N PRO A 512 4.41 -54.49 -44.03
CA PRO A 512 3.69 -55.48 -43.24
C PRO A 512 2.87 -54.80 -42.14
N GLY A 513 1.60 -55.19 -42.02
CA GLY A 513 0.72 -54.70 -40.96
C GLY A 513 1.22 -55.08 -39.56
N PRO A 514 0.82 -54.34 -38.51
CA PRO A 514 1.27 -54.57 -37.15
C PRO A 514 0.62 -55.84 -36.59
N GLY A 515 1.28 -56.97 -36.78
CA GLY A 515 0.81 -58.28 -36.32
C GLY A 515 1.92 -59.33 -36.44
N GLY A 516 2.87 -59.30 -35.52
CA GLY A 516 3.95 -60.28 -35.48
C GLY A 516 4.85 -60.06 -34.27
N ALA A 517 4.67 -60.89 -33.24
CA ALA A 517 5.48 -60.86 -32.03
C ALA A 517 6.94 -61.23 -32.35
N ALA A 518 7.87 -60.33 -32.03
CA ALA A 518 9.27 -60.65 -31.82
C ALA A 518 9.68 -60.06 -30.46
N ALA A 519 9.95 -60.96 -29.52
CA ALA A 519 10.41 -60.66 -28.18
C ALA A 519 11.83 -60.09 -28.21
N GLY A 520 12.11 -59.12 -27.34
CA GLY A 520 13.48 -58.76 -26.96
C GLY A 520 13.96 -57.35 -27.31
N ALA A 521 13.19 -56.31 -26.95
CA ALA A 521 13.77 -55.00 -26.62
C ALA A 521 12.76 -54.24 -25.75
N THR A 522 13.02 -54.13 -24.46
CA THR A 522 12.24 -53.27 -23.55
C THR A 522 12.47 -51.80 -23.94
N ALA A 523 11.63 -51.29 -24.83
CA ALA A 523 11.44 -49.86 -25.02
C ALA A 523 10.79 -49.31 -23.74
N ALA A 524 11.59 -48.69 -22.87
CA ALA A 524 11.07 -47.91 -21.76
C ALA A 524 10.36 -46.67 -22.35
N GLY A 525 9.02 -46.58 -22.26
CA GLY A 525 8.33 -45.36 -22.68
C GLY A 525 6.81 -45.32 -22.63
N ASP A 526 6.09 -46.40 -22.91
CA ASP A 526 4.62 -46.33 -23.02
C ASP A 526 3.94 -46.77 -21.71
N LEU A 527 3.75 -45.84 -20.79
CA LEU A 527 2.76 -46.03 -19.73
C LEU A 527 1.35 -45.91 -20.33
N PRO A 528 0.40 -46.81 -20.00
CA PRO A 528 -0.98 -46.72 -20.46
C PRO A 528 -1.59 -45.33 -20.19
N GLU A 529 -2.51 -44.89 -21.06
CA GLU A 529 -3.28 -43.66 -20.83
C GLU A 529 -3.90 -43.73 -19.41
N PRO A 530 -3.82 -42.66 -18.59
CA PRO A 530 -4.17 -42.78 -17.19
C PRO A 530 -5.67 -43.05 -17.08
N ALA A 531 -6.03 -44.23 -16.59
CA ALA A 531 -7.42 -44.62 -16.42
C ALA A 531 -8.15 -43.63 -15.48
N PRO A 532 -9.44 -43.33 -15.73
CA PRO A 532 -10.22 -42.51 -14.81
C PRO A 532 -10.18 -43.14 -13.41
N MET A 533 -9.82 -42.33 -12.41
CA MET A 533 -9.66 -42.81 -11.03
C MET A 533 -10.95 -43.49 -10.53
N SER A 534 -10.82 -44.63 -9.86
CA SER A 534 -11.93 -45.23 -9.11
C SER A 534 -12.52 -44.23 -8.12
N ALA A 535 -13.82 -44.31 -7.81
CA ALA A 535 -14.49 -43.38 -6.91
C ALA A 535 -13.78 -43.26 -5.53
N ALA A 536 -13.21 -44.36 -5.03
CA ALA A 536 -12.51 -44.40 -3.75
C ALA A 536 -11.14 -43.69 -3.79
N SER A 537 -10.34 -43.89 -4.86
CA SER A 537 -9.07 -43.18 -5.05
C SER A 537 -9.30 -41.70 -5.40
N ARG A 538 -10.34 -41.39 -6.16
CA ARG A 538 -10.80 -40.02 -6.42
C ARG A 538 -11.15 -39.31 -5.11
N LYS A 539 -11.84 -39.97 -4.18
CA LYS A 539 -12.19 -39.41 -2.86
C LYS A 539 -10.96 -39.17 -1.98
N LYS A 540 -9.97 -40.07 -1.97
CA LYS A 540 -8.70 -39.90 -1.21
C LYS A 540 -7.81 -38.79 -1.79
N VAL A 541 -7.71 -38.70 -3.10
CA VAL A 541 -6.95 -37.64 -3.80
C VAL A 541 -7.63 -36.29 -3.62
N ILE A 542 -8.96 -36.23 -3.74
CA ILE A 542 -9.75 -35.03 -3.43
C ILE A 542 -9.58 -34.64 -1.96
N LEU A 543 -9.59 -35.60 -1.02
CA LEU A 543 -9.40 -35.32 0.41
C LEU A 543 -7.99 -34.77 0.69
N GLY A 544 -6.95 -35.32 0.07
CA GLY A 544 -5.56 -34.84 0.21
C GLY A 544 -5.33 -33.47 -0.41
N LEU A 545 -5.83 -33.23 -1.64
CA LEU A 545 -5.77 -31.93 -2.30
C LEU A 545 -6.63 -30.86 -1.61
N SER A 546 -7.81 -31.25 -1.09
CA SER A 546 -8.68 -30.34 -0.34
C SER A 546 -8.11 -30.04 1.04
N ALA A 547 -7.58 -31.02 1.79
CA ALA A 547 -6.95 -30.76 3.08
C ALA A 547 -5.72 -29.86 2.95
N PHE A 548 -4.85 -30.12 1.97
CA PHE A 548 -3.68 -29.28 1.73
C PHE A 548 -4.06 -27.88 1.18
N GLY A 549 -5.01 -27.82 0.23
CA GLY A 549 -5.55 -26.56 -0.28
C GLY A 549 -6.26 -25.74 0.80
N VAL A 550 -6.97 -26.39 1.73
CA VAL A 550 -7.60 -25.76 2.90
C VAL A 550 -6.55 -25.28 3.88
N VAL A 551 -5.46 -26.03 4.13
CA VAL A 551 -4.37 -25.55 5.01
C VAL A 551 -3.67 -24.33 4.41
N VAL A 552 -3.34 -24.34 3.12
CA VAL A 552 -2.73 -23.17 2.45
C VAL A 552 -3.72 -22.00 2.39
N ALA A 553 -4.99 -22.26 2.06
CA ALA A 553 -6.02 -21.23 2.07
C ALA A 553 -6.31 -20.71 3.48
N LEU A 554 -6.22 -21.52 4.55
CA LEU A 554 -6.36 -21.09 5.94
C LEU A 554 -5.13 -20.35 6.45
N VAL A 555 -3.94 -20.63 5.95
CA VAL A 555 -2.74 -19.82 6.27
C VAL A 555 -2.81 -18.47 5.55
N VAL A 556 -3.16 -18.46 4.26
CA VAL A 556 -3.34 -17.22 3.50
C VAL A 556 -4.54 -16.42 4.02
N ALA A 557 -5.71 -17.04 4.21
CA ALA A 557 -6.89 -16.40 4.78
C ALA A 557 -6.75 -16.14 6.29
N GLY A 558 -5.88 -16.86 7.00
CA GLY A 558 -5.51 -16.57 8.38
C GLY A 558 -4.70 -15.29 8.45
N VAL A 559 -3.62 -15.17 7.66
CA VAL A 559 -2.78 -13.96 7.62
C VAL A 559 -3.53 -12.76 7.01
N VAL A 560 -4.27 -12.97 5.92
CA VAL A 560 -5.09 -11.93 5.28
C VAL A 560 -6.32 -11.60 6.13
N GLY A 561 -6.94 -12.59 6.77
CA GLY A 561 -8.07 -12.41 7.66
C GLY A 561 -7.67 -11.68 8.94
N LEU A 562 -6.54 -12.03 9.55
CA LEU A 562 -5.97 -11.30 10.70
C LEU A 562 -5.73 -9.82 10.34
N ASN A 563 -5.17 -9.52 9.16
CA ASN A 563 -4.89 -8.14 8.74
C ASN A 563 -6.09 -7.36 8.20
N VAL A 564 -7.05 -8.00 7.53
CA VAL A 564 -8.31 -7.36 7.14
C VAL A 564 -9.16 -7.12 8.38
N VAL A 565 -9.16 -8.03 9.36
CA VAL A 565 -9.80 -7.82 10.66
C VAL A 565 -9.08 -6.76 11.49
N ASN A 566 -7.73 -6.69 11.45
CA ASN A 566 -6.97 -5.62 12.08
C ASN A 566 -7.19 -4.27 11.36
N GLY A 567 -7.33 -4.25 10.03
CA GLY A 567 -7.69 -3.05 9.26
C GLY A 567 -9.15 -2.60 9.50
N MET A 568 -10.05 -3.52 9.81
CA MET A 568 -11.38 -3.21 10.34
C MET A 568 -11.36 -2.79 11.82
N ARG A 569 -10.22 -2.92 12.51
CA ARG A 569 -10.00 -2.57 13.92
C ARG A 569 -8.89 -1.54 14.12
N GLY A 570 -8.51 -0.82 13.05
CA GLY A 570 -7.50 0.24 13.10
C GLY A 570 -7.89 1.38 14.05
N PRO A 571 -6.93 2.23 14.44
CA PRO A 571 -7.18 3.35 15.34
C PRO A 571 -8.25 4.31 14.78
N GLU A 572 -8.30 4.51 13.47
CA GLU A 572 -9.33 5.31 12.80
C GLU A 572 -10.74 4.71 12.97
N LYS A 573 -10.87 3.38 13.01
CA LYS A 573 -12.16 2.70 13.22
C LYS A 573 -12.63 2.76 14.67
N ALA A 574 -11.69 2.74 15.62
CA ALA A 574 -12.00 2.97 17.02
C ALA A 574 -12.53 4.40 17.23
N VAL A 575 -11.88 5.41 16.64
CA VAL A 575 -12.34 6.81 16.68
C VAL A 575 -13.68 6.99 15.94
N GLU A 576 -13.85 6.38 14.77
CA GLU A 576 -15.11 6.42 14.01
C GLU A 576 -16.27 5.83 14.81
N SER A 577 -16.10 4.66 15.43
CA SER A 577 -17.11 4.05 16.28
C SER A 577 -17.50 4.94 17.46
N TYR A 578 -16.50 5.53 18.13
CA TYR A 578 -16.72 6.45 19.23
C TYR A 578 -17.53 7.70 18.79
N LEU A 579 -17.13 8.33 17.68
CA LEU A 579 -17.80 9.51 17.13
C LEU A 579 -19.22 9.20 16.62
N THR A 580 -19.45 8.03 16.04
CA THR A 580 -20.78 7.57 15.62
C THR A 580 -21.73 7.50 16.80
N LEU A 581 -21.31 6.92 17.93
CA LEU A 581 -22.12 6.88 19.16
C LEU A 581 -22.55 8.29 19.60
N LEU A 582 -21.62 9.26 19.55
CA LEU A 582 -21.94 10.65 19.88
C LEU A 582 -22.92 11.29 18.88
N SER A 583 -22.74 11.06 17.58
CA SER A 583 -23.67 11.57 16.55
C SER A 583 -25.08 11.01 16.70
N GLU A 584 -25.19 9.75 17.12
CA GLU A 584 -26.45 9.03 17.37
C GLU A 584 -27.09 9.36 18.72
N GLY A 585 -26.40 10.14 19.57
CA GLY A 585 -26.87 10.50 20.91
C GLY A 585 -26.75 9.38 21.96
N LYS A 586 -25.84 8.42 21.75
CA LYS A 586 -25.55 7.29 22.65
C LYS A 586 -24.38 7.62 23.59
N ALA A 587 -24.56 8.65 24.42
CA ALA A 587 -23.54 9.15 25.34
C ALA A 587 -23.03 8.08 26.33
N SER A 588 -23.92 7.20 26.80
CA SER A 588 -23.60 6.16 27.79
C SER A 588 -22.68 5.09 27.20
N GLU A 589 -22.91 4.69 25.95
CA GLU A 589 -22.05 3.73 25.24
C GLU A 589 -20.70 4.37 24.88
N ALA A 590 -20.68 5.65 24.49
CA ALA A 590 -19.43 6.37 24.25
C ALA A 590 -18.58 6.47 25.52
N THR A 591 -19.21 6.74 26.66
CA THR A 591 -18.56 6.82 27.98
C THR A 591 -18.01 5.45 28.45
N LYS A 592 -18.65 4.34 28.07
CA LYS A 592 -18.10 2.99 28.31
C LYS A 592 -16.84 2.71 27.49
N MET A 593 -16.77 3.27 26.28
CA MET A 593 -15.62 3.10 25.39
C MET A 593 -14.42 3.90 25.87
N VAL A 594 -14.65 5.14 26.32
CA VAL A 594 -13.64 6.04 26.87
C VAL A 594 -14.22 6.77 28.08
N ASP A 595 -13.73 6.44 29.27
CA ASP A 595 -14.18 7.09 30.51
C ASP A 595 -13.54 8.49 30.63
N PRO A 596 -14.33 9.56 30.79
CA PRO A 596 -13.81 10.91 31.00
C PRO A 596 -13.18 11.17 32.36
N GLY A 597 -13.17 10.21 33.31
CA GLY A 597 -12.43 10.35 34.56
C GLY A 597 -12.99 11.38 35.57
N VAL A 598 -14.10 12.06 35.23
CA VAL A 598 -14.68 13.14 36.04
C VAL A 598 -15.56 12.67 37.22
N PRO A 599 -15.80 13.48 38.26
CA PRO A 599 -16.70 13.13 39.38
C PRO A 599 -18.19 12.98 38.98
N ASN A 600 -18.93 12.07 39.62
CA ASN A 600 -20.34 11.75 39.28
C ASN A 600 -21.29 12.96 39.34
N ASP A 601 -21.07 13.89 40.26
CA ASP A 601 -21.85 15.13 40.42
C ASP A 601 -21.68 16.11 39.26
N GLN A 602 -20.59 15.98 38.50
CA GLN A 602 -20.25 16.81 37.33
C GLN A 602 -20.58 16.11 36.00
N ARG A 603 -21.10 14.87 36.04
CA ARG A 603 -21.47 14.04 34.85
C ARG A 603 -22.94 14.20 34.44
N LYS A 604 -23.73 15.11 35.03
CA LYS A 604 -25.19 15.14 34.82
C LYS A 604 -25.59 15.26 33.34
N LEU A 605 -24.73 15.89 32.50
CA LEU A 605 -24.95 16.06 31.06
C LEU A 605 -24.28 14.98 30.17
N LEU A 606 -23.52 14.04 30.74
CA LEU A 606 -22.91 12.91 30.01
C LEU A 606 -23.87 11.72 29.91
N THR A 607 -25.12 12.00 29.55
CA THR A 607 -26.21 11.01 29.50
C THR A 607 -26.87 11.00 28.12
N ASP A 608 -27.45 9.85 27.76
CA ASP A 608 -28.17 9.68 26.49
C ASP A 608 -29.29 10.71 26.36
N ASP A 609 -30.03 10.94 27.43
CA ASP A 609 -31.17 11.85 27.45
C ASP A 609 -30.73 13.30 27.17
N ALA A 610 -29.66 13.76 27.82
CA ALA A 610 -29.11 15.09 27.59
C ALA A 610 -28.62 15.27 26.14
N LEU A 611 -27.86 14.29 25.61
CA LEU A 611 -27.31 14.39 24.27
C LEU A 611 -28.38 14.24 23.17
N LYS A 612 -29.41 13.44 23.40
CA LYS A 612 -30.56 13.32 22.48
C LYS A 612 -31.43 14.58 22.48
N ALA A 613 -31.58 15.22 23.63
CA ALA A 613 -32.31 16.49 23.77
C ALA A 613 -31.56 17.70 23.20
N ALA A 614 -30.28 17.56 22.84
CA ALA A 614 -29.55 18.60 22.12
C ALA A 614 -30.21 18.89 20.76
N LYS A 615 -30.41 20.18 20.46
CA LYS A 615 -30.95 20.69 19.18
C LYS A 615 -30.08 20.28 17.99
N ALA A 616 -28.76 20.20 18.21
CA ALA A 616 -27.79 19.71 17.25
C ALA A 616 -26.70 18.89 17.95
N ARG A 617 -26.21 17.87 17.25
CA ARG A 617 -25.09 17.00 17.65
C ARG A 617 -23.99 17.06 16.59
N ILE A 618 -22.80 16.57 16.97
CA ILE A 618 -21.68 16.50 16.03
C ILE A 618 -22.02 15.62 14.82
N LYS A 619 -21.52 16.03 13.67
CA LYS A 619 -21.50 15.25 12.43
C LYS A 619 -20.05 15.02 12.03
N VAL A 620 -19.71 13.77 11.76
CA VAL A 620 -18.40 13.41 11.23
C VAL A 620 -18.38 13.73 9.74
N THR A 621 -17.50 14.62 9.31
CA THR A 621 -17.37 14.98 7.89
C THR A 621 -16.24 14.21 7.22
N LYS A 622 -15.12 14.04 7.92
CA LYS A 622 -13.96 13.30 7.44
C LYS A 622 -13.11 12.84 8.62
N ILE A 623 -12.49 11.67 8.50
CA ILE A 623 -11.42 11.23 9.40
C ILE A 623 -10.17 11.07 8.53
N ASP A 624 -9.09 11.74 8.90
CA ASP A 624 -7.81 11.64 8.19
C ASP A 624 -7.13 10.31 8.50
N LYS A 625 -6.12 9.96 7.70
CA LYS A 625 -5.31 8.77 7.95
C LYS A 625 -4.56 8.94 9.30
N PRO A 626 -4.51 7.90 10.13
CA PRO A 626 -3.86 7.97 11.43
C PRO A 626 -2.33 8.04 11.27
N THR A 627 -1.67 8.88 12.06
CA THR A 627 -0.20 8.85 12.22
C THR A 627 0.13 7.92 13.38
N ILE A 628 0.73 6.77 13.08
CA ILE A 628 1.04 5.73 14.07
C ILE A 628 2.52 5.80 14.45
N SER A 629 2.81 5.86 15.75
CA SER A 629 4.15 5.80 16.32
C SER A 629 4.19 4.77 17.45
N GLY A 630 4.80 3.62 17.17
CA GLY A 630 4.86 2.48 18.09
C GLY A 630 3.47 1.95 18.47
N ASP A 631 3.16 1.95 19.77
CA ASP A 631 1.88 1.51 20.34
C ASP A 631 0.85 2.64 20.46
N THR A 632 1.12 3.81 19.89
CA THR A 632 0.23 4.98 19.93
C THR A 632 -0.08 5.50 18.52
N ALA A 633 -1.27 6.06 18.34
CA ALA A 633 -1.71 6.64 17.08
C ALA A 633 -2.39 7.99 17.32
N THR A 634 -2.13 8.96 16.44
CA THR A 634 -2.81 10.26 16.42
C THR A 634 -3.73 10.32 15.20
N ILE A 635 -4.99 10.69 15.42
CA ILE A 635 -6.04 10.66 14.40
C ILE A 635 -6.76 12.00 14.37
N LYS A 636 -6.62 12.72 13.27
CA LYS A 636 -7.32 13.99 13.05
C LYS A 636 -8.73 13.76 12.51
N ALA A 637 -9.74 14.20 13.26
CA ALA A 637 -11.14 14.15 12.84
C ALA A 637 -11.64 15.54 12.46
N HIS A 638 -12.30 15.62 11.31
CA HIS A 638 -13.03 16.79 10.85
C HIS A 638 -14.50 16.61 11.24
N LEU A 639 -14.99 17.53 12.07
CA LEU A 639 -16.32 17.49 12.65
C LEU A 639 -17.10 18.76 12.29
N SER A 640 -18.41 18.67 12.33
CA SER A 640 -19.30 19.82 12.23
C SER A 640 -20.35 19.79 13.33
N LEU A 641 -20.56 20.92 13.99
CA LEU A 641 -21.69 21.12 14.90
C LEU A 641 -22.50 22.33 14.43
N ASP A 642 -23.79 22.12 14.17
CA ASP A 642 -24.72 23.17 13.70
C ASP A 642 -24.18 23.97 12.50
N GLY A 643 -23.52 23.28 11.56
CA GLY A 643 -22.91 23.90 10.36
C GLY A 643 -21.53 24.52 10.59
N LYS A 644 -21.07 24.66 11.83
CA LYS A 644 -19.71 25.12 12.15
C LYS A 644 -18.73 23.96 12.11
N ALA A 645 -17.75 24.01 11.20
CA ALA A 645 -16.68 23.02 11.11
C ALA A 645 -15.59 23.25 12.16
N PHE A 646 -15.05 22.17 12.73
CA PHE A 646 -13.89 22.20 13.61
C PHE A 646 -13.11 20.89 13.50
N GLU A 647 -11.82 20.93 13.86
CA GLU A 647 -10.94 19.77 13.89
C GLU A 647 -10.69 19.33 15.32
N TYR A 648 -10.47 18.03 15.53
CA TYR A 648 -10.05 17.48 16.82
C TYR A 648 -9.07 16.33 16.62
N ASP A 649 -7.95 16.38 17.35
CA ASP A 649 -6.91 15.36 17.31
C ASP A 649 -7.15 14.32 18.42
N PHE A 650 -7.49 13.10 18.01
CA PHE A 650 -7.63 11.95 18.89
C PHE A 650 -6.30 11.24 19.08
N THR A 651 -6.11 10.65 20.25
CA THR A 651 -5.03 9.70 20.54
C THR A 651 -5.64 8.33 20.80
N ALA A 652 -5.00 7.28 20.28
CA ALA A 652 -5.41 5.91 20.52
C ALA A 652 -4.18 5.04 20.83
N SER A 653 -4.32 4.16 21.81
CA SER A 653 -3.29 3.21 22.20
C SER A 653 -3.64 1.79 21.79
N LYS A 654 -2.60 1.02 21.53
CA LYS A 654 -2.71 -0.40 21.21
C LYS A 654 -3.10 -1.18 22.46
N SER A 655 -4.18 -1.95 22.35
CA SER A 655 -4.65 -2.89 23.37
C SER A 655 -4.38 -4.31 22.89
N SER A 656 -3.87 -5.16 23.77
CA SER A 656 -3.62 -6.57 23.47
C SER A 656 -4.95 -7.31 23.32
N GLY A 657 -5.38 -7.56 22.09
CA GLY A 657 -6.52 -8.41 21.80
C GLY A 657 -6.22 -9.88 22.08
N SER A 658 -7.25 -10.66 22.39
CA SER A 658 -7.12 -12.12 22.48
C SER A 658 -6.72 -12.70 21.11
N PHE A 659 -5.85 -13.72 21.12
CA PHE A 659 -5.37 -14.45 19.93
C PHE A 659 -4.37 -13.72 19.01
N GLY A 660 -3.62 -12.73 19.50
CA GLY A 660 -2.58 -12.05 18.70
C GLY A 660 -3.13 -11.09 17.65
N LEU A 661 -4.38 -10.64 17.84
CA LEU A 661 -5.02 -9.59 17.06
C LEU A 661 -4.81 -8.24 17.76
N ASP A 662 -4.30 -7.27 17.04
CA ASP A 662 -4.09 -5.93 17.55
C ASP A 662 -5.42 -5.16 17.54
N SER A 663 -5.85 -4.63 18.68
CA SER A 663 -7.04 -3.76 18.80
C SER A 663 -6.64 -2.39 19.32
N TRP A 664 -7.31 -1.34 18.88
CA TRP A 664 -7.01 0.02 19.32
C TRP A 664 -8.09 0.55 20.28
N LYS A 665 -7.65 1.26 21.31
CA LYS A 665 -8.51 1.93 22.28
C LYS A 665 -8.28 3.44 22.16
N VAL A 666 -9.35 4.22 22.12
CA VAL A 666 -9.25 5.68 22.15
C VAL A 666 -8.84 6.10 23.57
N ASP A 667 -7.80 6.92 23.68
CA ASP A 667 -7.17 7.27 24.97
C ASP A 667 -7.90 8.39 25.70
N LYS A 668 -8.34 9.41 24.94
CA LYS A 668 -8.98 10.62 25.48
C LYS A 668 -10.37 10.83 24.90
N PRO A 669 -11.38 11.14 25.73
CA PRO A 669 -12.73 11.38 25.26
C PRO A 669 -12.88 12.81 24.72
N LEU A 670 -13.76 12.95 23.73
CA LEU A 670 -14.23 14.24 23.23
C LEU A 670 -15.25 14.85 24.20
N VAL A 671 -14.80 15.33 25.36
CA VAL A 671 -15.64 15.96 26.38
C VAL A 671 -15.16 17.39 26.63
N VAL A 672 -16.11 18.29 26.90
CA VAL A 672 -15.84 19.67 27.30
C VAL A 672 -16.40 19.94 28.70
N SER A 673 -15.72 20.82 29.43
CA SER A 673 -16.18 21.35 30.73
C SER A 673 -16.80 22.73 30.55
N ALA A 674 -17.98 22.93 31.13
CA ALA A 674 -18.72 24.18 31.06
C ALA A 674 -19.09 24.65 32.47
N ASP A 675 -18.80 25.92 32.78
CA ASP A 675 -19.14 26.53 34.06
C ASP A 675 -20.44 27.30 33.94
N PHE A 676 -21.55 26.71 34.38
CA PHE A 676 -22.84 27.38 34.34
C PHE A 676 -22.95 28.39 35.48
N SER A 677 -23.49 29.58 35.19
CA SER A 677 -23.67 30.63 36.20
C SER A 677 -24.98 31.39 36.04
N SER A 678 -25.54 31.86 37.14
CA SER A 678 -26.67 32.78 37.16
C SER A 678 -26.69 33.59 38.45
N SER A 679 -27.08 34.86 38.39
CA SER A 679 -27.29 35.70 39.57
C SER A 679 -28.68 35.49 40.19
N SER A 680 -29.71 35.24 39.37
CA SER A 680 -31.10 35.18 39.86
C SER A 680 -31.67 33.76 39.97
N LEU A 681 -31.20 32.81 39.15
CA LEU A 681 -31.73 31.44 39.16
C LEU A 681 -31.00 30.55 40.18
N PRO A 682 -31.73 29.74 40.98
CA PRO A 682 -31.12 28.79 41.92
C PRO A 682 -30.54 27.53 41.25
N GLY A 683 -30.92 27.29 39.99
CA GLY A 683 -30.55 26.14 39.19
C GLY A 683 -30.88 26.39 37.71
N LEU A 684 -30.55 25.45 36.84
CA LEU A 684 -30.87 25.48 35.42
C LEU A 684 -31.39 24.12 34.97
N LYS A 685 -32.23 24.12 33.94
CA LYS A 685 -32.55 22.92 33.16
C LYS A 685 -31.81 22.97 31.84
N VAL A 686 -30.74 22.19 31.71
CA VAL A 686 -29.97 22.07 30.48
C VAL A 686 -30.31 20.73 29.85
N ALA A 687 -30.85 20.75 28.63
CA ALA A 687 -31.31 19.54 27.94
C ALA A 687 -32.38 18.75 28.72
N GLY A 688 -33.18 19.45 29.54
CA GLY A 688 -34.15 18.84 30.44
C GLY A 688 -33.56 18.29 31.76
N VAL A 689 -32.24 18.28 31.92
CA VAL A 689 -31.55 17.84 33.13
C VAL A 689 -31.41 19.00 34.12
N ALA A 690 -31.80 18.77 35.38
CA ALA A 690 -31.69 19.75 36.45
C ALA A 690 -30.24 19.85 36.98
N ILE A 691 -29.69 21.06 36.92
CA ILE A 691 -28.37 21.43 37.44
C ILE A 691 -28.57 22.47 38.53
N ASP A 692 -28.19 22.15 39.76
CA ASP A 692 -28.28 23.07 40.89
C ASP A 692 -27.06 24.00 40.87
N LEU A 693 -27.28 25.30 41.04
CA LEU A 693 -26.20 26.28 41.09
C LEU A 693 -25.87 26.61 42.55
N ALA A 694 -24.64 26.33 42.97
CA ALA A 694 -24.19 26.63 44.33
C ALA A 694 -23.85 28.12 44.45
N LYS A 695 -24.20 28.75 45.59
CA LYS A 695 -23.72 30.11 45.89
C LYS A 695 -22.20 30.07 46.03
N GLU A 696 -21.50 31.00 45.38
CA GLU A 696 -20.05 31.17 45.62
C GLU A 696 -19.81 31.50 47.11
N LYS A 697 -18.87 30.77 47.74
CA LYS A 697 -18.56 30.95 49.17
C LYS A 697 -17.85 32.27 49.48
N ASP A 698 -17.19 32.88 48.48
CA ASP A 698 -16.24 33.99 48.66
C ASP A 698 -16.55 35.23 47.79
N GLY A 699 -17.69 35.25 47.08
CA GLY A 699 -18.01 36.27 46.06
C GLY A 699 -18.93 37.40 46.55
N TRP A 700 -18.54 38.66 46.30
CA TRP A 700 -19.35 39.88 46.55
C TRP A 700 -20.60 39.99 45.64
N SER A 701 -20.69 39.16 44.59
CA SER A 701 -21.62 39.33 43.46
C SER A 701 -22.94 38.55 43.56
N GLY A 702 -23.15 37.72 44.58
CA GLY A 702 -24.35 36.88 44.71
C GLY A 702 -24.51 35.80 43.61
N SER A 703 -23.49 35.64 42.75
CA SER A 703 -23.49 34.69 41.63
C SER A 703 -23.51 33.24 42.12
N ARG A 704 -24.31 32.41 41.46
CA ARG A 704 -24.36 30.96 41.69
C ARG A 704 -23.73 30.24 40.52
N THR A 705 -22.94 29.20 40.78
CA THR A 705 -22.18 28.47 39.74
C THR A 705 -22.26 26.95 39.89
N SER A 706 -22.08 26.23 38.78
CA SER A 706 -21.85 24.78 38.76
C SER A 706 -21.07 24.40 37.51
N THR A 707 -20.00 23.63 37.69
CA THR A 707 -19.26 23.02 36.58
C THR A 707 -19.94 21.70 36.17
N GLN A 708 -20.16 21.50 34.87
CA GLN A 708 -20.65 20.24 34.32
C GLN A 708 -19.87 19.87 33.05
N PHE A 709 -19.70 18.57 32.83
CA PHE A 709 -19.07 18.03 31.63
C PHE A 709 -20.13 17.56 30.66
N ALA A 710 -19.91 17.82 29.38
CA ALA A 710 -20.84 17.46 28.32
C ALA A 710 -20.09 17.04 27.05
N TYR A 711 -20.74 16.23 26.22
CA TYR A 711 -20.31 16.01 24.84
C TYR A 711 -20.60 17.25 23.99
N PRO A 712 -19.87 17.51 22.88
CA PRO A 712 -20.16 18.67 22.06
C PRO A 712 -21.57 18.62 21.46
N GLY A 713 -22.31 19.72 21.61
CA GLY A 713 -23.74 19.78 21.29
C GLY A 713 -24.34 21.17 21.49
N VAL A 714 -25.52 21.39 20.91
CA VAL A 714 -26.33 22.59 21.14
C VAL A 714 -27.46 22.24 22.10
N TYR A 715 -27.32 22.58 23.37
CA TYR A 715 -28.23 22.15 24.43
C TYR A 715 -29.26 23.23 24.73
N PRO A 716 -30.57 22.93 24.72
CA PRO A 716 -31.59 23.89 25.16
C PRO A 716 -31.41 24.18 26.65
N VAL A 717 -31.68 25.42 27.06
CA VAL A 717 -31.66 25.82 28.46
C VAL A 717 -32.99 26.46 28.84
N SER A 718 -33.46 26.19 30.06
CA SER A 718 -34.62 26.82 30.65
C SER A 718 -34.44 27.05 32.16
N ALA A 719 -35.31 27.87 32.73
CA ALA A 719 -35.44 28.00 34.17
C ALA A 719 -35.81 26.64 34.82
N PRO A 720 -35.41 26.39 36.07
CA PRO A 720 -35.78 25.19 36.80
C PRO A 720 -37.27 25.25 37.18
N ASP A 721 -37.89 24.08 37.36
CA ASP A 721 -39.35 23.99 37.55
C ASP A 721 -39.83 24.84 38.73
N SER A 722 -39.07 24.85 39.83
CA SER A 722 -39.38 25.56 41.07
C SER A 722 -39.61 27.07 40.90
N VAL A 723 -39.02 27.69 39.87
CA VAL A 723 -39.17 29.14 39.61
C VAL A 723 -39.71 29.45 38.21
N SER A 724 -39.88 28.45 37.34
CA SER A 724 -40.29 28.62 35.94
C SER A 724 -41.63 29.33 35.75
N LYS A 725 -42.49 29.28 36.78
CA LYS A 725 -43.76 30.04 36.87
C LYS A 725 -43.54 31.56 36.90
N TYR A 726 -42.46 32.01 37.54
CA TYR A 726 -42.18 33.41 37.84
C TYR A 726 -41.01 33.99 37.03
N LEU A 727 -40.05 33.14 36.64
CA LEU A 727 -38.88 33.51 35.86
C LEU A 727 -38.72 32.60 34.64
N SER A 728 -38.36 33.18 33.50
CA SER A 728 -37.86 32.46 32.34
C SER A 728 -36.35 32.68 32.16
N ALA A 729 -35.66 31.73 31.54
CA ALA A 729 -34.28 31.94 31.11
C ALA A 729 -34.26 32.82 29.86
N LYS A 730 -33.37 33.81 29.82
CA LYS A 730 -33.19 34.69 28.66
C LYS A 730 -32.51 33.95 27.50
N GLU A 731 -31.53 33.13 27.82
CA GLU A 731 -30.83 32.25 26.90
C GLU A 731 -31.71 31.04 26.57
N THR A 732 -31.70 30.61 25.31
CA THR A 732 -32.54 29.49 24.84
C THR A 732 -31.75 28.22 24.52
N SER A 733 -30.43 28.34 24.41
CA SER A 733 -29.50 27.20 24.27
C SER A 733 -28.04 27.61 24.42
N PHE A 734 -27.19 26.64 24.74
CA PHE A 734 -25.73 26.77 24.74
C PHE A 734 -25.11 25.88 23.68
N THR A 735 -24.12 26.43 22.97
CA THR A 735 -23.30 25.68 21.99
C THR A 735 -21.97 25.34 22.63
N LEU A 736 -21.79 24.08 23.00
CA LEU A 736 -20.57 23.58 23.64
C LEU A 736 -19.70 22.90 22.57
N ILE A 737 -18.60 23.54 22.16
CA ILE A 737 -17.66 23.05 21.14
C ILE A 737 -16.23 23.27 21.66
N PRO A 738 -15.32 22.29 21.55
CA PRO A 738 -13.90 22.48 21.88
C PRO A 738 -13.22 23.51 20.97
N SER A 739 -12.14 24.18 21.41
CA SER A 739 -11.43 25.17 20.58
C SER A 739 -10.52 24.54 19.51
N GLY A 740 -10.38 23.21 19.53
CA GLY A 740 -9.68 22.44 18.50
C GLY A 740 -8.18 22.23 18.76
N LYS A 741 -7.67 22.69 19.91
CA LYS A 741 -6.36 22.27 20.43
C LYS A 741 -6.59 21.05 21.33
N GLY A 742 -6.20 19.86 20.88
CA GLY A 742 -6.32 18.64 21.69
C GLY A 742 -5.89 18.88 23.14
N ALA A 743 -6.74 18.51 24.09
CA ALA A 743 -6.57 18.93 25.47
C ALA A 743 -5.31 18.28 26.10
N ALA A 744 -4.44 19.11 26.70
CA ALA A 744 -3.42 18.63 27.63
C ALA A 744 -4.03 18.06 28.92
N SER A 745 -5.28 18.47 29.24
CA SER A 745 -6.13 18.05 30.35
C SER A 745 -7.20 17.02 29.92
N GLU A 746 -7.93 16.43 30.88
CA GLU A 746 -8.99 15.42 30.61
C GLU A 746 -10.23 15.98 29.89
N ALA A 747 -10.45 17.30 29.95
CA ALA A 747 -11.40 18.01 29.11
C ALA A 747 -10.92 19.43 28.82
N GLU A 748 -11.43 20.00 27.74
CA GLU A 748 -11.23 21.40 27.41
C GLU A 748 -12.32 22.26 28.06
N SER A 749 -11.97 23.42 28.63
CA SER A 749 -12.97 24.37 29.14
C SER A 749 -13.52 25.22 28.01
N VAL A 750 -14.85 25.28 27.92
CA VAL A 750 -15.57 26.21 27.02
C VAL A 750 -15.96 27.51 27.72
N GLY A 751 -15.42 27.73 28.94
CA GLY A 751 -15.65 28.93 29.74
C GLY A 751 -17.03 29.00 30.39
N THR A 752 -17.29 30.15 31.00
CA THR A 752 -18.51 30.41 31.76
C THR A 752 -19.73 30.62 30.86
N GLN A 753 -20.77 29.83 31.09
CA GLN A 753 -22.08 29.91 30.45
C GLN A 753 -23.04 30.66 31.39
N LYS A 754 -23.14 31.99 31.23
CA LYS A 754 -24.03 32.82 32.05
C LYS A 754 -25.47 32.73 31.53
N VAL A 755 -26.42 32.54 32.45
CA VAL A 755 -27.86 32.61 32.19
C VAL A 755 -28.48 33.74 33.00
N ASP A 756 -29.09 34.68 32.29
CA ASP A 756 -29.89 35.75 32.89
C ASP A 756 -31.36 35.34 32.97
N ALA A 757 -32.10 35.90 33.93
CA ALA A 757 -33.52 35.61 34.12
C ALA A 757 -34.39 36.77 33.64
N THR A 758 -35.55 36.45 33.06
CA THR A 758 -36.59 37.43 32.70
C THR A 758 -37.86 37.17 33.53
N PRO A 759 -38.43 38.19 34.20
CA PRO A 759 -39.71 38.07 34.90
C PRO A 759 -40.87 37.71 33.97
N THR A 760 -41.64 36.69 34.34
CA THR A 760 -42.86 36.29 33.61
C THR A 760 -44.02 37.27 33.86
N ASP A 761 -45.07 37.17 33.04
CA ASP A 761 -46.27 37.98 33.23
C ASP A 761 -46.96 37.66 34.56
N GLU A 762 -46.90 36.43 35.04
CA GLU A 762 -47.46 36.06 36.34
C GLU A 762 -46.75 36.79 37.50
N LEU A 763 -45.41 36.89 37.45
CA LEU A 763 -44.66 37.62 38.46
C LEU A 763 -44.96 39.13 38.40
N LYS A 764 -45.05 39.70 37.19
CA LYS A 764 -45.44 41.11 36.99
C LYS A 764 -46.85 41.38 37.52
N THR A 765 -47.80 40.48 37.30
CA THR A 765 -49.17 40.62 37.81
C THR A 765 -49.20 40.57 39.34
N LYS A 766 -48.53 39.62 39.99
CA LYS A 766 -48.45 39.56 41.46
C LYS A 766 -47.79 40.81 42.06
N ALA A 767 -46.73 41.31 41.42
CA ALA A 767 -46.08 42.56 41.85
C ALA A 767 -47.02 43.76 41.70
N LEU A 768 -47.76 43.85 40.59
CA LEU A 768 -48.76 44.88 40.38
C LEU A 768 -49.92 44.79 41.38
N GLU A 769 -50.40 43.60 41.72
CA GLU A 769 -51.44 43.40 42.75
C GLU A 769 -50.97 43.92 44.12
N LYS A 770 -49.72 43.62 44.50
CA LYS A 770 -49.12 44.14 45.74
C LYS A 770 -48.93 45.65 45.72
N VAL A 771 -48.55 46.22 44.57
CA VAL A 771 -48.52 47.67 44.38
C VAL A 771 -49.91 48.29 44.60
N LYS A 772 -50.96 47.72 44.02
CA LYS A 772 -52.34 48.22 44.18
C LYS A 772 -52.86 48.08 45.61
N GLU A 773 -52.52 46.97 46.29
CA GLU A 773 -52.81 46.80 47.72
C GLU A 773 -52.15 47.90 48.55
N GLN A 774 -50.89 48.22 48.25
CA GLN A 774 -50.18 49.31 48.91
C GLN A 774 -50.77 50.69 48.55
N THR A 775 -51.16 50.93 47.29
CA THR A 775 -51.86 52.16 46.88
C THR A 775 -53.13 52.37 47.71
N LYS A 776 -53.93 51.30 47.89
CA LYS A 776 -55.16 51.35 48.69
C LYS A 776 -54.86 51.66 50.16
N THR A 777 -53.80 51.07 50.71
CA THR A 777 -53.32 51.35 52.08
C THR A 777 -52.94 52.83 52.22
N CYS A 778 -52.23 53.38 51.24
CA CYS A 778 -51.85 54.80 51.21
C CYS A 778 -53.02 55.77 50.96
N ALA A 779 -54.12 55.29 50.39
CA ALA A 779 -55.34 56.06 50.14
C ALA A 779 -56.41 55.91 51.24
N THR A 780 -56.10 55.26 52.36
CA THR A 780 -57.07 55.01 53.46
C THR A 780 -56.56 55.63 54.76
N VAL A 781 -57.43 56.35 55.49
CA VAL A 781 -57.09 56.91 56.81
C VAL A 781 -57.43 55.90 57.91
N PRO A 782 -56.54 55.58 58.88
CA PRO A 782 -55.24 56.20 59.19
C PRO A 782 -54.00 55.51 58.58
N THR A 783 -54.17 54.44 57.78
CA THR A 783 -53.05 53.64 57.21
C THR A 783 -52.21 54.41 56.18
N ASN A 784 -52.68 55.55 55.71
CA ASN A 784 -51.96 56.49 54.85
C ASN A 784 -50.66 57.03 55.46
N SER A 785 -50.46 56.86 56.77
CA SER A 785 -49.27 57.27 57.51
C SER A 785 -48.12 56.25 57.50
N ASP A 786 -48.29 55.10 56.83
CA ASP A 786 -47.24 54.09 56.68
C ASP A 786 -45.99 54.66 56.00
N LYS A 787 -44.81 54.20 56.43
CA LYS A 787 -43.49 54.72 55.97
C LYS A 787 -43.29 54.63 54.46
N THR A 788 -43.92 53.65 53.83
CA THR A 788 -43.84 53.40 52.39
C THR A 788 -44.74 54.34 51.57
N CYS A 789 -45.68 55.06 52.21
CA CYS A 789 -46.58 55.99 51.55
C CYS A 789 -45.93 57.37 51.32
N PRO A 790 -46.32 58.10 50.26
CA PRO A 790 -45.75 59.40 49.96
C PRO A 790 -46.12 60.41 51.06
N TYR A 791 -45.16 61.26 51.40
CA TYR A 791 -45.31 62.24 52.48
C TYR A 791 -46.53 63.16 52.31
N GLN A 792 -46.89 63.49 51.07
CA GLN A 792 -48.02 64.38 50.75
C GLN A 792 -49.38 63.76 51.13
N THR A 793 -49.49 62.43 51.22
CA THR A 793 -50.71 61.73 51.63
C THR A 793 -50.67 61.30 53.09
N SER A 794 -49.54 61.40 53.79
CA SER A 794 -49.36 60.79 55.12
C SER A 794 -49.79 61.65 56.32
N SER A 795 -50.11 62.94 56.11
CA SER A 795 -50.41 63.88 57.21
C SER A 795 -51.90 64.23 57.31
N ASP A 796 -52.52 63.98 58.47
CA ASP A 796 -53.83 64.48 58.92
C ASP A 796 -54.85 64.75 57.79
N MET A 797 -55.25 63.71 57.06
CA MET A 797 -56.22 63.80 55.97
C MET A 797 -57.64 63.51 56.47
N THR A 798 -58.63 64.23 55.94
CA THR A 798 -60.06 63.93 56.17
C THR A 798 -60.55 62.82 55.24
N SER A 799 -60.10 62.85 53.99
CA SER A 799 -60.45 61.88 52.95
C SER A 799 -59.36 61.80 51.90
N LEU A 800 -59.21 60.63 51.30
CA LEU A 800 -58.25 60.33 50.24
C LEU A 800 -58.97 59.53 49.15
N SER A 801 -58.56 59.74 47.90
CA SER A 801 -59.08 59.03 46.73
C SER A 801 -57.97 58.77 45.72
N VAL A 802 -57.96 57.56 45.16
CA VAL A 802 -57.07 57.20 44.06
C VAL A 802 -57.61 57.82 42.76
N GLU A 803 -56.87 58.74 42.17
CA GLU A 803 -57.20 59.34 40.87
C GLU A 803 -56.66 58.52 39.71
N LYS A 804 -55.48 57.94 39.90
CA LYS A 804 -54.81 57.05 38.93
C LYS A 804 -54.07 55.99 39.72
N ASP A 805 -54.38 54.73 39.46
CA ASP A 805 -53.68 53.59 40.03
C ASP A 805 -52.63 53.05 39.04
N ALA A 806 -51.71 52.23 39.54
CA ALA A 806 -50.69 51.59 38.72
C ALA A 806 -51.33 50.63 37.71
N THR A 807 -50.82 50.64 36.49
CA THR A 807 -51.24 49.72 35.42
C THR A 807 -50.16 48.71 35.05
N LYS A 808 -48.89 48.98 35.40
CA LYS A 808 -47.77 48.09 35.13
C LYS A 808 -46.64 48.26 36.13
N VAL A 809 -45.77 47.26 36.18
CA VAL A 809 -44.47 47.32 36.86
C VAL A 809 -43.36 46.99 35.87
N GLU A 810 -42.23 47.67 36.01
CA GLU A 810 -41.03 47.45 35.21
C GLU A 810 -39.92 46.94 36.12
N PHE A 811 -39.36 45.77 35.79
CA PHE A 811 -38.24 45.19 36.51
C PHE A 811 -36.91 45.76 36.00
N SER A 812 -35.96 45.97 36.90
CA SER A 812 -34.64 46.46 36.56
C SER A 812 -33.84 45.39 35.80
N GLU A 813 -33.27 45.75 34.65
CA GLU A 813 -32.40 44.87 33.86
C GLU A 813 -31.00 44.72 34.46
N ASP A 814 -30.58 45.68 35.29
CA ASP A 814 -29.22 45.80 35.85
C ASP A 814 -29.10 45.31 37.31
N SER A 815 -30.22 44.90 37.92
CA SER A 815 -30.27 44.48 39.32
C SER A 815 -30.22 42.96 39.46
N ASN A 816 -29.29 42.46 40.26
CA ASN A 816 -29.21 41.04 40.62
C ASN A 816 -30.37 40.61 41.56
N ASP A 817 -31.14 41.56 42.09
CA ASP A 817 -32.05 41.36 43.22
C ASP A 817 -33.55 41.41 42.84
N LEU A 818 -33.89 41.22 41.55
CA LEU A 818 -35.28 41.22 41.03
C LEU A 818 -36.11 42.43 41.51
N SER A 819 -35.52 43.63 41.46
CA SER A 819 -36.19 44.87 41.84
C SER A 819 -37.10 45.38 40.72
N PHE A 820 -38.19 46.05 41.09
CA PHE A 820 -39.15 46.63 40.16
C PHE A 820 -39.60 48.03 40.59
N THR A 821 -40.11 48.79 39.62
CA THR A 821 -40.75 50.10 39.83
C THR A 821 -42.11 50.13 39.14
N SER A 822 -43.14 50.68 39.81
CA SER A 822 -44.46 50.87 39.22
C SER A 822 -44.48 52.04 38.24
N ASP A 823 -45.50 52.09 37.37
CA ASP A 823 -45.85 53.34 36.71
C ASP A 823 -46.47 54.36 37.69
N GLU A 824 -46.69 55.59 37.19
CA GLU A 824 -47.14 56.73 38.00
C GLU A 824 -48.53 56.49 38.62
N ILE A 825 -48.60 56.64 39.94
CA ILE A 825 -49.80 56.62 40.76
C ILE A 825 -50.13 58.07 41.19
N SER A 826 -51.42 58.39 41.25
CA SER A 826 -51.93 59.68 41.71
C SER A 826 -53.01 59.51 42.77
N ILE A 827 -52.76 60.06 43.96
CA ILE A 827 -53.74 60.13 45.04
C ILE A 827 -54.03 61.59 45.34
N SER A 828 -55.30 61.95 45.49
CA SER A 828 -55.71 63.25 46.00
C SER A 828 -56.52 63.14 47.27
N GLY A 829 -56.60 64.22 48.02
CA GLY A 829 -57.40 64.25 49.24
C GLY A 829 -57.47 65.62 49.88
N SER A 830 -58.35 65.72 50.87
CA SER A 830 -58.59 66.96 51.63
C SER A 830 -57.91 66.87 52.99
N PRO A 831 -57.00 67.80 53.32
CA PRO A 831 -56.41 67.87 54.64
C PRO A 831 -57.49 68.10 55.72
N LYS A 832 -57.20 67.69 56.96
CA LYS A 832 -58.03 67.96 58.12
C LYS A 832 -58.02 69.47 58.42
N PRO A 833 -59.19 70.13 58.52
CA PRO A 833 -59.26 71.52 58.93
C PRO A 833 -58.57 71.74 60.27
N THR A 834 -57.82 72.84 60.40
CA THR A 834 -57.13 73.22 61.63
C THR A 834 -57.72 74.52 62.19
N ALA A 835 -57.32 74.90 63.40
CA ALA A 835 -57.72 76.18 63.98
C ALA A 835 -57.29 77.40 63.15
N PHE A 836 -56.21 77.27 62.36
CA PHE A 836 -55.62 78.33 61.54
C PHE A 836 -56.04 78.28 60.07
N ASP A 837 -56.44 77.11 59.56
CA ASP A 837 -56.96 76.93 58.20
C ASP A 837 -58.22 76.05 58.24
N LYS A 838 -59.38 76.72 58.15
CA LYS A 838 -60.69 76.07 58.21
C LYS A 838 -61.10 75.44 56.87
N ASN A 839 -60.43 75.76 55.76
CA ASN A 839 -60.77 75.24 54.43
C ASN A 839 -59.49 74.98 53.61
N PRO A 840 -58.71 73.95 53.98
CA PRO A 840 -57.45 73.67 53.32
C PRO A 840 -57.65 73.26 51.87
N SER A 841 -56.75 73.72 50.99
CA SER A 841 -56.79 73.33 49.58
C SER A 841 -56.52 71.82 49.40
N PRO A 842 -57.16 71.16 48.43
CA PRO A 842 -56.90 69.75 48.13
C PRO A 842 -55.43 69.51 47.81
N ARG A 843 -54.88 68.42 48.34
CA ARG A 843 -53.51 67.98 48.04
C ARG A 843 -53.55 66.85 47.02
N LYS A 844 -52.57 66.84 46.13
CA LYS A 844 -52.36 65.79 45.12
C LYS A 844 -50.92 65.30 45.19
N ALA A 845 -50.75 63.98 45.23
CA ALA A 845 -49.47 63.31 45.27
C ALA A 845 -49.33 62.46 44.02
N LYS A 846 -48.26 62.70 43.24
CA LYS A 846 -47.84 61.85 42.13
C LYS A 846 -46.55 61.13 42.53
N PHE A 847 -46.51 59.82 42.38
CA PHE A 847 -45.38 59.00 42.84
C PHE A 847 -45.34 57.65 42.12
N THR A 848 -44.22 56.94 42.27
CA THR A 848 -44.07 55.53 41.91
C THR A 848 -43.67 54.73 43.14
N PHE A 849 -43.96 53.42 43.15
CA PHE A 849 -43.42 52.49 44.14
C PHE A 849 -42.22 51.73 43.58
N SER A 850 -41.21 51.53 44.42
CA SER A 850 -40.11 50.60 44.16
C SER A 850 -40.17 49.46 45.17
N GLY A 851 -39.89 48.24 44.69
CA GLY A 851 -39.91 47.04 45.52
C GLY A 851 -38.96 45.96 45.02
N LYS A 852 -38.84 44.89 45.80
CA LYS A 852 -38.02 43.72 45.50
C LYS A 852 -38.81 42.42 45.61
N VAL A 853 -38.32 41.39 44.91
CA VAL A 853 -38.88 40.04 44.92
C VAL A 853 -37.87 39.06 45.48
N GLU A 854 -38.27 38.32 46.52
CA GLU A 854 -37.49 37.21 47.06
C GLU A 854 -38.15 35.89 46.66
N LEU A 855 -37.39 35.05 45.97
CA LEU A 855 -37.85 33.73 45.53
C LEU A 855 -37.68 32.70 46.66
N PRO A 856 -38.65 31.81 46.88
CA PRO A 856 -38.55 30.77 47.88
C PRO A 856 -37.52 29.70 47.47
N GLU A 857 -36.90 29.06 48.48
CA GLU A 857 -36.11 27.85 48.28
C GLU A 857 -37.06 26.64 48.12
N GLY A 858 -37.78 26.56 46.99
CA GLY A 858 -38.72 25.47 46.68
C GLY A 858 -40.00 25.92 45.97
N ASP A 859 -41.04 25.08 45.98
CA ASP A 859 -42.33 25.30 45.29
C ASP A 859 -43.28 26.26 46.06
N GLY A 860 -42.78 27.42 46.49
CA GLY A 860 -43.53 28.45 47.22
C GLY A 860 -43.96 29.63 46.36
N GLU A 861 -44.79 30.51 46.93
CA GLU A 861 -45.04 31.83 46.31
C GLU A 861 -43.90 32.82 46.58
N PRO A 862 -43.57 33.71 45.63
CA PRO A 862 -42.57 34.75 45.81
C PRO A 862 -43.02 35.77 46.86
N THR A 863 -42.08 36.21 47.70
CA THR A 863 -42.33 37.29 48.66
C THR A 863 -42.03 38.62 47.99
N ILE A 864 -43.04 39.48 47.86
CA ILE A 864 -42.96 40.78 47.22
C ILE A 864 -43.04 41.86 48.28
N THR A 865 -41.99 42.70 48.37
CA THR A 865 -41.89 43.77 49.36
C THR A 865 -41.83 45.12 48.66
N ILE A 866 -42.71 46.05 49.04
CA ILE A 866 -42.60 47.45 48.64
C ILE A 866 -41.63 48.13 49.60
N GLU A 867 -40.54 48.70 49.08
CA GLU A 867 -39.46 49.26 49.89
C GLU A 867 -39.62 50.77 50.07
N SER A 868 -40.09 51.47 49.02
CA SER A 868 -40.19 52.93 49.05
C SER A 868 -41.16 53.47 48.01
N SER A 869 -41.64 54.71 48.23
CA SER A 869 -42.29 55.52 47.21
C SER A 869 -41.41 56.72 46.82
N SER A 870 -41.38 57.07 45.54
CA SER A 870 -40.63 58.21 45.01
C SER A 870 -41.56 59.22 44.34
N SER A 871 -41.49 60.50 44.71
CA SER A 871 -42.32 61.54 44.09
C SER A 871 -41.93 61.77 42.62
N VAL A 872 -42.96 61.98 41.78
CA VAL A 872 -42.81 62.35 40.36
C VAL A 872 -43.23 63.81 40.22
N PHE A 873 -42.29 64.68 39.81
CA PHE A 873 -42.51 66.11 39.68
C PHE A 873 -42.97 66.50 38.28
#